data_AF-A0A8H7LRR6-F1
#
_entry.id   AF-A0A8H7LRR6-F1
#
_cell.length_a   1.000
_cell.length_b   1.000
_cell.length_c   1.000
_cell.angle_alpha   90.00
_cell.angle_beta   90.00
_cell.angle_gamma   90.00
#
_symmetry.space_group_name_H-M   'P 1'
#
loop_
_entity.id
_entity.type
_entity.pdbx_description
1 polymer ?
#
loop_
_entity_poly.entity_id
_entity_poly.type
_entity_poly.pdbx_seq_one_letter_code
_entity_poly.pdbx_strand_id
1 'polypeptide(L)'
;MRAVLLYIPMHTLLISTFGILHVFGAVIGQPHVEPPTFLNQLFRPVVPYTFRPTKVHSTKGSVSNADGLVQSSGPSSRNGTQTVTKLSPNSSIILDFGLNVGGYPLFEFGSGALDHTAAIRYTVSESLAALKPGVGDGYPFMGFAGARSRSEVISVPGWGERWLGGAIQGGQRFILVEHITGTSDITINEVGFQATTDVTPIPDLPGAFNSSDEYLNELWIAGARTVQLGCTSKGSIAPAWHVSAIGTLIESKNIAVHQKGQVWGQVDFSISIYVISGSIFTVNKGNLFAPEPGPTVFSLVFGPDGAGTFSRYQGSSVDFPSGLLTPGKWHNLKFSVRGDTNASMTLNINEVQIGAVSFDGTPSAGPLGISAGTDTAVIVKNFLVQDIDGNTLYFNSMTSQSALEDFATGTNYYGVCFDGAKRDRVVWAGDFSIFGPTVATNVEAVAGSLLLFTGIQDAQGQISTSILPSAVPSEVPTNEWIGNDFYSLVYAISAANAWYEWYQYTGDVQFLKKWWPAIKRDIEYGLSFLDRATGLVTVEGYTSLNFNYYDGTTPGTHISANSIVVWALRNAALISDDIGDSVASEYREVADKIEKAVNDRLFSKRTGAYILVDGNDTVGISQDGNSYAILSGIASAPGAPSSASAVIEAMRTLDTPFGPLSFSNTSRFLPIVSPYASGFHTWAAFEAGMDDEAIRLMRTVWKNQTDVNNPWYTGMTWEFINGTSGEPYNSQSSSQAHGWASAPTWQLSRYVLGVSPAAPGYSTWSFAPRTVNLKYVNGRVPTPWGTIFASWETTDSGFKMQINAPPGTNGTIVVPGAANKIVNINGISIGPSGNITLPEGVTWAGADGNSYRMNVTNGRSAISISV
;
A
#
# COMPACT_ATOMS: atom_id res chain seq x y z
N MET A 1 -47.00 0.39 27.63
CA MET A 1 -48.06 1.39 27.92
C MET A 1 -47.95 2.49 26.88
N ARG A 2 -49.00 2.64 26.06
CA ARG A 2 -49.32 3.71 25.08
C ARG A 2 -48.34 4.02 23.94
N ALA A 3 -48.66 3.44 22.79
CA ALA A 3 -48.47 4.03 21.46
C ALA A 3 -49.52 5.14 21.21
N VAL A 4 -49.15 6.15 20.40
CA VAL A 4 -50.12 6.95 19.61
C VAL A 4 -49.45 7.30 18.26
N LEU A 5 -49.92 6.64 17.20
CA LEU A 5 -49.92 7.15 15.83
C LEU A 5 -51.06 8.17 15.69
N LEU A 6 -50.86 9.23 14.90
CA LEU A 6 -51.97 9.97 14.30
C LEU A 6 -51.58 10.56 12.93
N TYR A 7 -52.31 10.04 11.94
CA TYR A 7 -52.47 10.39 10.53
C TYR A 7 -53.35 11.67 10.43
N ILE A 8 -53.27 12.56 9.43
CA ILE A 8 -54.10 12.79 8.18
C ILE A 8 -54.12 14.36 7.98
N PRO A 9 -54.46 15.07 6.85
CA PRO A 9 -54.67 14.70 5.43
C PRO A 9 -53.99 15.59 4.35
N MET A 10 -53.98 15.03 3.14
CA MET A 10 -53.99 15.74 1.84
C MET A 10 -55.35 16.39 1.55
N HIS A 11 -55.34 17.63 1.04
CA HIS A 11 -56.35 18.12 0.10
C HIS A 11 -55.75 19.14 -0.89
N THR A 12 -56.37 19.18 -2.06
CA THR A 12 -55.84 19.59 -3.35
C THR A 12 -56.23 21.03 -3.73
N LEU A 13 -55.39 21.64 -4.58
CA LEU A 13 -55.68 22.62 -5.64
C LEU A 13 -55.72 24.13 -5.30
N LEU A 14 -54.72 24.87 -5.81
CA LEU A 14 -54.94 26.08 -6.64
C LEU A 14 -53.66 26.45 -7.41
N ILE A 15 -53.81 26.50 -8.74
CA ILE A 15 -52.82 26.90 -9.75
C ILE A 15 -52.85 28.43 -9.87
N SER A 16 -51.69 29.10 -9.83
CA SER A 16 -51.34 30.16 -10.78
C SER A 16 -49.90 30.72 -10.61
N THR A 17 -49.15 30.59 -11.70
CA THR A 17 -48.23 31.58 -12.30
C THR A 17 -46.82 31.88 -11.73
N PHE A 18 -45.85 31.50 -12.57
CA PHE A 18 -44.54 32.10 -12.91
C PHE A 18 -43.34 31.98 -11.96
N GLY A 19 -42.35 31.22 -12.45
CA GLY A 19 -40.95 31.26 -12.02
C GLY A 19 -40.28 29.90 -12.22
N ILE A 20 -39.64 29.67 -13.37
CA ILE A 20 -38.84 28.46 -13.63
C ILE A 20 -37.65 28.48 -12.67
N LEU A 21 -37.78 27.83 -11.52
CA LEU A 21 -36.66 27.44 -10.67
C LEU A 21 -36.08 26.14 -11.25
N HIS A 22 -34.83 26.19 -11.71
CA HIS A 22 -34.05 24.97 -11.93
C HIS A 22 -33.90 24.26 -10.58
N VAL A 23 -34.50 23.07 -10.48
CA VAL A 23 -34.38 22.20 -9.32
C VAL A 23 -32.93 21.71 -9.27
N PHE A 24 -32.15 22.25 -8.33
CA PHE A 24 -30.93 21.58 -7.88
C PHE A 24 -31.34 20.22 -7.32
N GLY A 25 -30.98 19.16 -8.03
CA GLY A 25 -31.08 17.81 -7.51
C GLY A 25 -30.27 17.74 -6.22
N ALA A 26 -30.92 17.42 -5.10
CA ALA A 26 -30.23 17.05 -3.89
C ALA A 26 -29.40 15.80 -4.21
N VAL A 27 -28.08 15.96 -4.23
CA VAL A 27 -27.14 14.83 -4.27
C VAL A 27 -27.30 14.13 -2.92
N ILE A 28 -28.15 13.11 -2.88
CA ILE A 28 -28.16 12.13 -1.81
C ILE A 28 -26.83 11.40 -1.97
N GLY A 29 -25.93 11.54 -0.99
CA GLY A 29 -24.64 10.84 -0.98
C GLY A 29 -24.86 9.35 -1.24
N GLN A 30 -24.05 8.75 -2.12
CA GLN A 30 -24.16 7.33 -2.40
C GLN A 30 -23.88 6.56 -1.09
N PRO A 31 -24.71 5.56 -0.74
CA PRO A 31 -24.41 4.72 0.41
C PRO A 31 -23.07 4.00 0.16
N HIS A 32 -22.13 4.13 1.10
CA HIS A 32 -20.84 3.44 1.01
C HIS A 32 -21.04 1.93 0.92
N VAL A 33 -20.24 1.25 0.08
CA VAL A 33 -20.25 -0.21 -0.02
C VAL A 33 -19.49 -0.78 1.17
N GLU A 34 -20.19 -1.42 2.11
CA GLU A 34 -19.52 -2.03 3.26
C GLU A 34 -18.80 -3.34 2.86
N PRO A 35 -17.50 -3.48 3.19
CA PRO A 35 -16.80 -4.76 3.07
C PRO A 35 -17.46 -5.83 3.96
N PRO A 36 -17.28 -7.11 3.63
CA PRO A 36 -17.79 -8.20 4.46
C PRO A 36 -17.14 -8.20 5.84
N THR A 37 -17.95 -8.23 6.89
CA THR A 37 -17.50 -8.44 8.27
C THR A 37 -17.49 -9.93 8.57
N PHE A 38 -16.51 -10.67 8.05
CA PHE A 38 -16.33 -12.09 8.40
C PHE A 38 -15.20 -12.29 9.39
N LEU A 39 -15.33 -13.39 10.14
CA LEU A 39 -14.62 -13.74 11.37
C LEU A 39 -15.08 -12.90 12.56
N ASN A 40 -15.05 -13.51 13.76
CA ASN A 40 -15.09 -12.82 15.04
C ASN A 40 -13.84 -11.93 15.21
N GLN A 41 -13.54 -11.07 14.23
CA GLN A 41 -12.64 -9.94 14.38
C GLN A 41 -13.31 -9.08 15.45
N LEU A 42 -12.83 -9.30 16.67
CA LEU A 42 -13.00 -8.36 17.76
C LEU A 42 -12.67 -7.01 17.14
N PHE A 43 -13.68 -6.15 17.00
CA PHE A 43 -13.47 -4.72 16.92
C PHE A 43 -12.59 -4.42 18.13
N ARG A 44 -11.27 -4.38 17.93
CA ARG A 44 -10.34 -4.06 19.00
C ARG A 44 -10.41 -2.55 19.05
N PRO A 45 -11.13 -1.95 20.02
CA PRO A 45 -11.10 -0.50 20.16
C PRO A 45 -9.62 -0.12 20.19
N VAL A 46 -9.22 0.75 19.26
CA VAL A 46 -7.85 1.26 19.25
C VAL A 46 -7.69 2.02 20.55
N VAL A 47 -7.13 1.37 21.56
CA VAL A 47 -6.61 2.06 22.73
C VAL A 47 -5.55 2.98 22.15
N PRO A 48 -5.66 4.30 22.31
CA PRO A 48 -4.63 5.21 21.85
C PRO A 48 -3.29 4.71 22.37
N TYR A 49 -2.36 4.40 21.48
CA TYR A 49 -1.05 3.86 21.81
C TYR A 49 0.00 4.86 21.37
N THR A 50 1.00 5.10 22.20
CA THR A 50 2.10 6.00 21.90
C THR A 50 3.39 5.19 21.83
N PHE A 51 4.00 5.20 20.65
CA PHE A 51 5.38 4.77 20.46
C PHE A 51 6.31 5.79 21.11
N ARG A 52 7.22 5.31 21.96
CA ARG A 52 8.21 6.12 22.67
C ARG A 52 9.62 5.62 22.36
N PRO A 53 10.60 6.53 22.33
CA PRO A 53 11.99 6.13 22.17
C PRO A 53 12.44 5.18 23.28
N THR A 54 13.21 4.18 22.91
CA THR A 54 13.76 3.18 23.83
C THR A 54 15.22 3.46 24.16
N LYS A 55 15.86 4.40 23.44
CA LYS A 55 17.27 4.75 23.66
C LYS A 55 17.58 6.18 23.22
N VAL A 56 18.48 6.85 23.95
CA VAL A 56 19.20 8.03 23.45
C VAL A 56 20.36 7.56 22.58
N HIS A 57 20.37 7.94 21.30
CA HIS A 57 21.46 7.62 20.39
C HIS A 57 22.65 8.56 20.61
N SER A 58 22.43 9.87 20.58
CA SER A 58 23.47 10.87 20.79
C SER A 58 22.89 12.24 21.16
N THR A 59 23.73 13.10 21.74
CA THR A 59 23.41 14.50 22.05
C THR A 59 24.50 15.43 21.50
N LYS A 60 24.12 16.66 21.17
CA LYS A 60 25.05 17.74 20.81
C LYS A 60 24.70 19.00 21.61
N GLY A 61 25.71 19.72 22.10
CA GLY A 61 25.51 20.88 22.97
C GLY A 61 25.11 20.48 24.40
N SER A 62 24.44 21.39 25.10
CA SER A 62 24.01 21.17 26.49
C SER A 62 22.59 20.58 26.54
N VAL A 63 22.52 19.27 26.81
CA VAL A 63 21.26 18.53 27.04
C VAL A 63 21.30 17.94 28.45
N SER A 64 20.39 18.36 29.33
CA SER A 64 20.30 17.83 30.70
C SER A 64 19.27 16.72 30.78
N ASN A 65 19.64 15.61 31.42
CA ASN A 65 18.78 14.45 31.67
C ASN A 65 18.17 13.85 30.38
N ALA A 66 18.99 13.62 29.34
CA ALA A 66 18.55 13.10 28.05
C ALA A 66 17.66 11.84 28.13
N ASP A 67 18.00 10.92 29.04
CA ASP A 67 17.24 9.68 29.28
C ASP A 67 15.81 9.91 29.82
N GLY A 68 15.46 11.15 30.22
CA GLY A 68 14.10 11.49 30.60
C GLY A 68 13.05 11.31 29.49
N LEU A 69 13.49 11.28 28.23
CA LEU A 69 12.62 11.01 27.07
C LEU A 69 12.53 9.53 26.67
N VAL A 70 13.27 8.65 27.35
CA VAL A 70 13.32 7.22 27.03
C VAL A 70 12.38 6.43 27.94
N GLN A 71 11.54 5.59 27.35
CA GLN A 71 10.61 4.74 28.08
C GLN A 71 9.98 3.67 27.18
N SER A 72 9.34 2.67 27.80
CA SER A 72 8.54 1.69 27.07
C SER A 72 7.34 2.35 26.40
N SER A 73 7.05 1.91 25.18
CA SER A 73 5.81 2.26 24.47
C SER A 73 4.59 1.68 25.19
N GLY A 74 3.42 2.30 25.05
CA GLY A 74 2.23 1.90 25.81
C GLY A 74 1.00 2.77 25.51
N PRO A 75 -0.10 2.61 26.28
CA PRO A 75 -1.26 3.48 26.18
C PRO A 75 -0.88 4.97 26.21
N SER A 76 -1.64 5.81 25.51
CA SER A 76 -1.37 7.26 25.40
C SER A 76 -1.59 8.00 26.71
N SER A 77 -2.31 7.41 27.67
CA SER A 77 -2.41 7.91 29.03
C SER A 77 -1.18 7.46 29.84
N ARG A 78 -0.33 8.42 30.17
CA ARG A 78 0.81 8.21 31.08
C ARG A 78 0.33 8.45 32.53
N ASN A 79 0.68 7.55 33.45
CA ASN A 79 0.48 7.72 34.90
C ASN A 79 1.84 7.94 35.59
N GLY A 80 1.99 8.99 36.41
CA GLY A 80 3.17 9.21 37.28
C GLY A 80 3.91 10.53 37.07
N THR A 81 4.90 10.81 37.93
CA THR A 81 5.78 11.99 37.84
C THR A 81 6.72 11.86 36.65
N GLN A 82 6.67 12.81 35.72
CA GLN A 82 7.45 12.73 34.48
C GLN A 82 8.89 13.18 34.72
N THR A 83 9.85 12.36 34.32
CA THR A 83 11.25 12.78 34.19
C THR A 83 11.33 13.79 33.05
N VAL A 84 12.02 14.91 33.26
CA VAL A 84 12.06 16.02 32.29
C VAL A 84 13.44 16.15 31.67
N THR A 85 13.49 16.44 30.37
CA THR A 85 14.72 16.69 29.62
C THR A 85 14.80 18.18 29.27
N LYS A 86 15.98 18.79 29.46
CA LYS A 86 16.20 20.20 29.10
C LYS A 86 17.17 20.34 27.93
N LEU A 87 16.77 21.09 26.92
CA LEU A 87 17.58 21.42 25.75
C LEU A 87 17.95 22.92 25.81
N SER A 88 19.22 23.23 26.00
CA SER A 88 19.72 24.61 25.89
C SER A 88 19.73 25.11 24.44
N PRO A 89 19.77 26.43 24.19
CA PRO A 89 19.85 26.97 22.83
C PRO A 89 20.99 26.32 22.02
N ASN A 90 20.73 26.00 20.74
CA ASN A 90 21.66 25.32 19.84
C ASN A 90 22.09 23.90 20.28
N SER A 91 21.31 23.24 21.13
CA SER A 91 21.51 21.82 21.47
C SER A 91 20.58 20.91 20.66
N SER A 92 20.94 19.63 20.57
CA SER A 92 20.09 18.62 19.94
C SER A 92 20.26 17.23 20.55
N ILE A 93 19.27 16.39 20.33
CA ILE A 93 19.24 14.99 20.76
C ILE A 93 18.70 14.11 19.63
N ILE A 94 19.34 12.95 19.42
CA ILE A 94 18.86 11.89 18.55
C ILE A 94 18.33 10.75 19.43
N LEU A 95 17.08 10.36 19.19
CA LEU A 95 16.37 9.31 19.91
C LEU A 95 16.10 8.14 18.95
N ASP A 96 16.24 6.92 19.47
CA ASP A 96 16.06 5.66 18.74
C ASP A 96 14.86 4.88 19.34
N PHE A 97 13.94 4.46 18.48
CA PHE A 97 12.77 3.66 18.85
C PHE A 97 13.08 2.15 18.86
N GLY A 98 14.23 1.73 18.35
CA GLY A 98 14.71 0.36 18.22
C GLY A 98 14.27 -0.33 16.93
N LEU A 99 13.14 0.09 16.38
CA LEU A 99 12.55 -0.37 15.12
C LEU A 99 11.72 0.76 14.50
N ASN A 100 11.35 0.62 13.24
CA ASN A 100 10.45 1.55 12.57
C ASN A 100 9.06 1.57 13.25
N VAL A 101 8.60 2.76 13.60
CA VAL A 101 7.27 3.07 14.13
C VAL A 101 6.62 4.11 13.23
N GLY A 102 5.32 4.36 13.41
CA GLY A 102 4.60 5.37 12.66
C GLY A 102 3.37 5.88 13.36
N GLY A 103 2.93 7.09 12.98
CA GLY A 103 1.77 7.73 13.58
C GLY A 103 1.88 9.25 13.64
N TYR A 104 1.02 9.88 14.42
CA TYR A 104 1.04 11.33 14.61
C TYR A 104 2.18 11.74 15.55
N PRO A 105 3.10 12.63 15.14
CA PRO A 105 4.14 13.17 16.00
C PRO A 105 3.57 13.75 17.29
N LEU A 106 4.19 13.45 18.43
CA LEU A 106 3.75 13.88 19.75
C LEU A 106 4.90 14.52 20.51
N PHE A 107 4.64 15.71 21.06
CA PHE A 107 5.52 16.38 22.03
C PHE A 107 4.73 16.82 23.24
N GLU A 108 5.24 16.58 24.44
CA GLU A 108 4.71 17.20 25.66
C GLU A 108 5.77 18.13 26.24
N PHE A 109 5.48 19.42 26.28
CA PHE A 109 6.38 20.43 26.81
C PHE A 109 6.16 20.64 28.31
N GLY A 110 7.26 20.77 29.05
CA GLY A 110 7.24 21.17 30.46
C GLY A 110 7.00 22.67 30.63
N SER A 111 6.59 23.08 31.84
CA SER A 111 6.53 24.50 32.18
C SER A 111 7.93 25.10 32.23
N GLY A 112 8.11 26.30 31.66
CA GLY A 112 9.41 26.96 31.55
C GLY A 112 9.29 28.49 31.54
N ALA A 113 10.42 29.17 31.33
CA ALA A 113 10.40 30.60 31.07
C ALA A 113 9.64 30.88 29.76
N LEU A 114 8.75 31.86 29.77
CA LEU A 114 8.02 32.28 28.57
C LEU A 114 8.99 32.94 27.59
N ASP A 115 9.34 32.22 26.53
CA ASP A 115 10.10 32.72 25.39
C ASP A 115 9.29 32.48 24.12
N HIS A 116 8.56 33.50 23.67
CA HIS A 116 7.72 33.42 22.47
C HIS A 116 8.52 33.24 21.17
N THR A 117 9.85 33.30 21.23
CA THR A 117 10.74 33.02 20.09
C THR A 117 11.31 31.61 20.11
N ALA A 118 11.07 30.85 21.19
CA ALA A 118 11.58 29.49 21.33
C ALA A 118 10.88 28.54 20.35
N ALA A 119 11.68 27.82 19.56
CA ALA A 119 11.17 26.78 18.68
C ALA A 119 12.11 25.58 18.65
N ILE A 120 11.51 24.40 18.50
CA ILE A 120 12.23 23.18 18.16
C ILE A 120 12.02 22.82 16.70
N ARG A 121 12.99 22.13 16.11
CA ARG A 121 12.80 21.36 14.89
C ARG A 121 12.87 19.89 15.24
N TYR A 122 11.91 19.09 14.78
CA TYR A 122 12.13 17.66 14.70
C TYR A 122 12.42 17.23 13.27
N THR A 123 13.26 16.21 13.13
CA THR A 123 13.63 15.58 11.86
C THR A 123 13.63 14.07 12.05
N VAL A 124 13.05 13.30 11.14
CA VAL A 124 12.92 11.85 11.27
C VAL A 124 13.56 11.07 10.13
N SER A 125 13.92 9.82 10.41
CA SER A 125 14.35 8.86 9.39
C SER A 125 14.04 7.41 9.76
N GLU A 126 13.92 6.54 8.76
CA GLU A 126 13.83 5.09 8.95
C GLU A 126 15.14 4.48 9.42
N SER A 127 16.27 4.99 8.93
CA SER A 127 17.60 4.53 9.33
C SER A 127 18.50 5.68 9.73
N LEU A 128 19.48 5.40 10.59
CA LEU A 128 20.41 6.39 11.09
C LEU A 128 21.28 6.94 9.95
N ALA A 129 21.73 6.08 9.03
CA ALA A 129 22.54 6.46 7.89
C ALA A 129 21.82 7.41 6.91
N ALA A 130 20.49 7.39 6.88
CA ALA A 130 19.69 8.29 6.05
C ALA A 130 19.39 9.65 6.70
N LEU A 131 19.60 9.80 8.02
CA LEU A 131 19.17 10.97 8.79
C LEU A 131 19.99 12.22 8.44
N LYS A 132 19.38 13.17 7.72
CA LYS A 132 19.99 14.48 7.44
C LYS A 132 19.27 15.59 8.24
N PRO A 133 19.96 16.37 9.10
CA PRO A 133 19.32 17.45 9.86
C PRO A 133 18.52 18.43 8.99
N GLY A 134 17.29 18.73 9.39
CA GLY A 134 16.38 19.61 8.65
C GLY A 134 15.77 19.01 7.37
N VAL A 135 16.18 17.82 6.96
CA VAL A 135 15.71 17.15 5.73
C VAL A 135 15.09 15.79 6.02
N GLY A 136 15.66 15.03 6.96
CA GLY A 136 15.32 13.64 7.25
C GLY A 136 15.90 12.69 6.21
N ASP A 137 15.19 11.60 5.95
CA ASP A 137 15.45 10.67 4.85
C ASP A 137 14.62 10.98 3.60
N GLY A 138 14.58 12.28 3.26
CA GLY A 138 14.04 12.86 2.02
C GLY A 138 12.56 13.25 2.08
N TYR A 139 11.89 13.28 0.93
CA TYR A 139 10.47 13.67 0.85
C TYR A 139 9.60 12.41 0.69
N PRO A 140 8.66 12.13 1.61
CA PRO A 140 7.90 10.87 1.66
C PRO A 140 6.69 10.87 0.70
N PHE A 141 6.75 11.57 -0.42
CA PHE A 141 5.54 12.08 -1.05
C PHE A 141 4.71 11.04 -1.85
N MET A 142 3.37 11.00 -1.64
CA MET A 142 2.25 10.90 -2.62
C MET A 142 0.87 10.74 -1.94
N GLY A 143 0.81 10.39 -0.65
CA GLY A 143 -0.44 10.00 0.01
C GLY A 143 -1.21 11.11 0.69
N PHE A 144 -2.52 10.92 0.70
CA PHE A 144 -3.42 11.70 1.52
C PHE A 144 -3.31 11.28 3.00
N ALA A 145 -3.31 12.29 3.88
CA ALA A 145 -3.23 12.23 5.35
C ALA A 145 -1.89 11.86 6.01
N GLY A 146 -0.76 12.16 5.37
CA GLY A 146 0.40 12.38 6.22
C GLY A 146 1.46 13.33 5.74
N ALA A 147 2.50 13.41 6.57
CA ALA A 147 3.47 14.47 6.54
C ALA A 147 4.18 14.50 5.19
N ARG A 148 4.26 15.70 4.61
CA ARG A 148 4.91 15.97 3.32
C ARG A 148 6.40 16.23 3.43
N SER A 149 6.87 16.34 4.66
CA SER A 149 8.26 16.59 5.01
C SER A 149 8.65 15.58 6.09
N ARG A 150 9.94 15.26 6.16
CA ARG A 150 10.51 14.49 7.26
C ARG A 150 11.06 15.41 8.34
N SER A 151 10.70 16.69 8.30
CA SER A 151 11.05 17.67 9.31
C SER A 151 9.99 18.78 9.45
N GLU A 152 9.76 19.21 10.69
CA GLU A 152 8.82 20.28 11.02
C GLU A 152 9.37 21.13 12.17
N VAL A 153 8.99 22.41 12.18
CA VAL A 153 9.34 23.38 13.23
C VAL A 153 8.12 23.63 14.10
N ILE A 154 8.29 23.51 15.42
CA ILE A 154 7.24 23.67 16.42
C ILE A 154 7.60 24.85 17.32
N SER A 155 6.72 25.84 17.40
CA SER A 155 6.81 26.92 18.40
C SER A 155 6.53 26.38 19.80
N VAL A 156 7.34 26.77 20.79
CA VAL A 156 7.19 26.30 22.17
C VAL A 156 6.32 27.28 22.98
N PRO A 157 5.17 26.85 23.52
CA PRO A 157 4.19 27.75 24.13
C PRO A 157 4.61 28.31 25.50
N GLY A 158 5.62 27.74 26.17
CA GLY A 158 6.16 28.20 27.46
C GLY A 158 5.29 27.89 28.69
N TRP A 159 3.97 27.75 28.55
CA TRP A 159 3.09 27.05 29.49
C TRP A 159 2.99 25.58 29.04
N GLY A 160 3.21 24.61 29.93
CA GLY A 160 3.30 23.20 29.54
C GLY A 160 2.08 22.75 28.72
N GLU A 161 2.33 22.23 27.52
CA GLU A 161 1.31 21.91 26.53
C GLU A 161 1.68 20.63 25.79
N ARG A 162 0.66 19.83 25.47
CA ARG A 162 0.78 18.65 24.62
C ARG A 162 0.48 19.06 23.18
N TRP A 163 1.49 18.96 22.32
CA TRP A 163 1.39 19.17 20.89
C TRP A 163 1.25 17.82 20.17
N LEU A 164 0.27 17.72 19.28
CA LEU A 164 0.04 16.58 18.40
C LEU A 164 0.06 17.07 16.96
N GLY A 165 0.89 16.47 16.12
CA GLY A 165 0.99 16.82 14.71
C GLY A 165 -0.30 16.52 13.95
N GLY A 166 -0.66 17.37 12.99
CA GLY A 166 -1.87 17.23 12.19
C GLY A 166 -1.78 16.19 11.05
N ALA A 167 -0.59 15.65 10.81
CA ALA A 167 -0.32 14.72 9.71
C ALA A 167 0.42 13.48 10.22
N ILE A 168 0.09 12.31 9.66
CA ILE A 168 0.76 11.06 10.01
C ILE A 168 2.21 11.13 9.54
N GLN A 169 3.17 10.99 10.45
CA GLN A 169 4.55 10.71 10.11
C GLN A 169 4.68 9.19 9.95
N GLY A 170 5.00 8.75 8.74
CA GLY A 170 5.00 7.35 8.30
C GLY A 170 5.98 6.42 9.04
N GLY A 171 6.71 5.57 8.35
CA GLY A 171 7.77 4.75 8.97
C GLY A 171 8.97 5.61 9.38
N GLN A 172 9.37 5.54 10.66
CA GLN A 172 10.63 6.08 11.18
C GLN A 172 11.12 5.31 12.40
N ARG A 173 12.44 5.17 12.53
CA ARG A 173 13.09 4.62 13.72
C ARG A 173 13.82 5.69 14.52
N PHE A 174 14.26 6.78 13.87
CA PHE A 174 15.05 7.83 14.50
C PHE A 174 14.33 9.16 14.44
N ILE A 175 14.44 9.93 15.52
CA ILE A 175 14.04 11.34 15.57
C ILE A 175 15.19 12.18 16.13
N LEU A 176 15.57 13.21 15.39
CA LEU A 176 16.44 14.30 15.81
C LEU A 176 15.57 15.45 16.28
N VAL A 177 15.80 15.95 17.50
CA VAL A 177 15.15 17.14 18.04
C VAL A 177 16.21 18.22 18.27
N GLU A 178 16.03 19.38 17.65
CA GLU A 178 16.95 20.52 17.69
C GLU A 178 16.27 21.73 18.31
N HIS A 179 16.93 22.41 19.25
CA HIS A 179 16.50 23.72 19.73
C HIS A 179 17.10 24.79 18.81
N ILE A 180 16.27 25.36 17.92
CA ILE A 180 16.73 26.15 16.77
C ILE A 180 16.64 27.67 16.96
N THR A 181 15.72 28.15 17.79
CA THR A 181 15.52 29.57 18.11
C THR A 181 15.10 29.71 19.56
N GLY A 182 15.32 30.89 20.15
CA GLY A 182 15.10 31.15 21.57
C GLY A 182 16.40 31.32 22.36
N THR A 183 16.25 31.83 23.57
CA THR A 183 17.36 32.12 24.50
C THR A 183 17.28 31.32 25.81
N SER A 184 16.12 30.73 26.09
CA SER A 184 15.84 29.99 27.32
C SER A 184 15.86 28.48 27.08
N ASP A 185 16.30 27.69 28.07
CA ASP A 185 16.19 26.22 27.99
C ASP A 185 14.74 25.78 27.72
N ILE A 186 14.57 24.82 26.81
CA ILE A 186 13.28 24.17 26.54
C ILE A 186 13.18 22.90 27.38
N THR A 187 12.04 22.72 28.05
CA THR A 187 11.75 21.50 28.82
C THR A 187 10.81 20.60 28.02
N ILE A 188 11.19 19.34 27.82
CA ILE A 188 10.40 18.33 27.12
C ILE A 188 10.17 17.16 28.07
N ASN A 189 8.90 16.77 28.25
CA ASN A 189 8.47 15.67 29.10
C ASN A 189 8.26 14.37 28.29
N GLU A 190 7.87 14.50 27.03
CA GLU A 190 7.58 13.38 26.14
C GLU A 190 7.87 13.72 24.68
N VAL A 191 8.42 12.74 23.97
CA VAL A 191 8.53 12.69 22.51
C VAL A 191 8.04 11.32 22.06
N GLY A 192 7.25 11.26 20.99
CA GLY A 192 6.76 9.98 20.49
C GLY A 192 5.91 10.10 19.22
N PHE A 193 5.25 8.99 18.88
CA PHE A 193 4.26 8.92 17.82
C PHE A 193 3.00 8.24 18.33
N GLN A 194 1.84 8.90 18.20
CA GLN A 194 0.56 8.26 18.46
C GLN A 194 0.19 7.37 17.28
N ALA A 195 0.12 6.06 17.52
CA ALA A 195 -0.06 5.04 16.51
C ALA A 195 -1.36 5.23 15.71
N THR A 196 -1.28 4.96 14.41
CA THR A 196 -2.43 4.95 13.48
C THR A 196 -2.67 3.57 12.85
N THR A 197 -1.87 2.60 13.24
CA THR A 197 -1.82 1.22 12.73
C THR A 197 -1.96 0.24 13.90
N ASP A 198 -2.14 -1.05 13.59
CA ASP A 198 -2.16 -2.09 14.62
C ASP A 198 -0.83 -2.12 15.38
N VAL A 199 -0.91 -2.29 16.70
CA VAL A 199 0.23 -2.33 17.63
C VAL A 199 0.29 -3.64 18.41
N THR A 200 -0.47 -4.65 17.96
CA THR A 200 -0.49 -5.99 18.56
C THR A 200 0.94 -6.56 18.58
N PRO A 201 1.47 -6.97 19.75
CA PRO A 201 2.78 -7.58 19.83
C PRO A 201 2.89 -8.82 18.94
N ILE A 202 4.06 -9.06 18.36
CA ILE A 202 4.30 -10.17 17.43
C ILE A 202 3.88 -11.54 17.98
N PRO A 203 4.19 -11.91 19.25
CA PRO A 203 3.73 -13.18 19.81
C PRO A 203 2.20 -13.32 19.91
N ASP A 204 1.48 -12.20 19.87
CA ASP A 204 0.02 -12.11 20.02
C ASP A 204 -0.70 -11.95 18.66
N LEU A 205 0.04 -11.90 17.55
CA LEU A 205 -0.55 -11.89 16.21
C LEU A 205 -1.33 -13.19 15.94
N PRO A 206 -2.38 -13.15 15.11
CA PRO A 206 -3.18 -14.35 14.79
C PRO A 206 -2.35 -15.49 14.18
N GLY A 207 -1.41 -15.15 13.29
CA GLY A 207 -0.42 -16.09 12.72
C GLY A 207 0.89 -16.10 13.50
N ALA A 208 1.60 -17.23 13.47
CA ALA A 208 2.95 -17.32 14.03
C ALA A 208 3.78 -18.38 13.29
N PHE A 209 5.10 -18.15 13.26
CA PHE A 209 6.10 -19.07 12.75
C PHE A 209 7.32 -19.04 13.67
N ASN A 210 7.85 -20.22 14.01
CA ASN A 210 9.05 -20.38 14.80
C ASN A 210 9.76 -21.66 14.37
N SER A 211 11.07 -21.58 14.12
CA SER A 211 11.89 -22.66 13.62
C SER A 211 13.19 -22.78 14.41
N SER A 212 13.95 -23.84 14.11
CA SER A 212 15.32 -24.01 14.62
C SER A 212 16.34 -23.04 14.03
N ASP A 213 15.93 -22.18 13.09
CA ASP A 213 16.78 -21.18 12.45
C ASP A 213 16.33 -19.78 12.84
N GLU A 214 17.15 -19.11 13.65
CA GLU A 214 16.87 -17.77 14.17
C GLU A 214 16.75 -16.72 13.06
N TYR A 215 17.53 -16.86 11.98
CA TYR A 215 17.44 -15.93 10.85
C TYR A 215 16.07 -16.00 10.16
N LEU A 216 15.56 -17.21 9.92
CA LEU A 216 14.22 -17.34 9.31
C LEU A 216 13.11 -16.85 10.24
N ASN A 217 13.29 -16.97 11.56
CA ASN A 217 12.35 -16.42 12.53
C ASN A 217 12.35 -14.89 12.47
N GLU A 218 13.52 -14.25 12.51
CA GLU A 218 13.64 -12.79 12.41
C GLU A 218 13.14 -12.26 11.06
N LEU A 219 13.38 -12.98 9.96
CA LEU A 219 12.86 -12.63 8.64
C LEU A 219 11.33 -12.67 8.59
N TRP A 220 10.71 -13.70 9.19
CA TRP A 220 9.26 -13.78 9.32
C TRP A 220 8.70 -12.60 10.14
N ILE A 221 9.37 -12.27 11.26
CA ILE A 221 8.98 -11.16 12.13
C ILE A 221 9.08 -9.81 11.40
N ALA A 222 10.16 -9.58 10.65
CA ALA A 222 10.37 -8.34 9.90
C ALA A 222 9.26 -8.10 8.87
N GLY A 223 8.87 -9.13 8.11
CA GLY A 223 7.80 -8.99 7.12
C GLY A 223 6.42 -8.82 7.78
N ALA A 224 6.14 -9.52 8.89
CA ALA A 224 4.92 -9.33 9.68
C ALA A 224 4.80 -7.89 10.23
N ARG A 225 5.88 -7.33 10.80
CA ARG A 225 5.92 -5.94 11.27
C ARG A 225 5.76 -4.94 10.13
N THR A 226 6.37 -5.22 8.98
CA THR A 226 6.33 -4.31 7.82
C THR A 226 4.90 -4.09 7.35
N VAL A 227 4.15 -5.17 7.17
CA VAL A 227 2.75 -5.05 6.76
C VAL A 227 1.86 -4.52 7.89
N GLN A 228 2.15 -4.84 9.16
CA GLN A 228 1.42 -4.27 10.30
C GLN A 228 1.54 -2.73 10.32
N LEU A 229 2.74 -2.20 10.06
CA LEU A 229 2.97 -0.76 9.94
C LEU A 229 2.42 -0.17 8.62
N GLY A 230 2.27 -1.00 7.58
CA GLY A 230 1.73 -0.63 6.28
C GLY A 230 0.20 -0.69 6.16
N CYS A 231 -0.54 -1.11 7.20
CA CYS A 231 -1.99 -1.24 7.14
C CYS A 231 -2.70 -0.40 8.21
N THR A 232 -3.85 0.16 7.84
CA THR A 232 -4.69 1.00 8.69
C THR A 232 -6.09 0.43 8.85
N SER A 233 -6.73 0.69 9.99
CA SER A 233 -8.13 0.32 10.24
C SER A 233 -9.08 1.40 9.73
N LYS A 234 -10.33 1.04 9.43
CA LYS A 234 -11.37 2.00 9.04
C LYS A 234 -11.44 3.16 10.05
N GLY A 235 -11.45 4.39 9.55
CA GLY A 235 -11.61 5.59 10.39
C GLY A 235 -10.35 6.04 11.16
N SER A 236 -9.19 5.39 10.97
CA SER A 236 -7.98 5.73 11.73
C SER A 236 -7.20 6.93 11.17
N ILE A 237 -7.53 7.35 9.95
CA ILE A 237 -6.91 8.49 9.27
C ILE A 237 -7.73 9.76 9.51
N ALA A 238 -7.13 10.77 10.14
CA ALA A 238 -7.79 12.06 10.31
C ALA A 238 -8.02 12.77 8.95
N PRO A 239 -9.18 13.40 8.73
CA PRO A 239 -9.39 14.28 7.59
C PRO A 239 -8.36 15.41 7.56
N ALA A 240 -7.82 15.73 6.39
CA ALA A 240 -6.88 16.86 6.26
C ALA A 240 -7.60 18.19 6.03
N TRP A 241 -8.87 18.12 5.61
CA TRP A 241 -9.77 19.25 5.44
C TRP A 241 -10.94 19.11 6.41
N HIS A 242 -11.42 20.23 6.96
CA HIS A 242 -12.52 20.23 7.92
C HIS A 242 -13.72 20.99 7.37
N VAL A 243 -14.79 20.26 7.04
CA VAL A 243 -16.00 20.84 6.49
C VAL A 243 -16.88 21.43 7.60
N SER A 244 -17.49 22.58 7.31
CA SER A 244 -18.48 23.21 8.18
C SER A 244 -19.60 23.87 7.36
N ALA A 245 -20.65 24.34 8.06
CA ALA A 245 -21.74 25.08 7.42
C ALA A 245 -21.30 26.40 6.76
N ILE A 246 -20.15 26.96 7.15
CA ILE A 246 -19.63 28.22 6.59
C ILE A 246 -18.61 28.01 5.46
N GLY A 247 -18.16 26.77 5.25
CA GLY A 247 -17.16 26.37 4.25
C GLY A 247 -16.19 25.31 4.78
N THR A 248 -15.26 24.88 3.93
CA THR A 248 -14.21 23.92 4.26
C THR A 248 -12.94 24.63 4.71
N LEU A 249 -12.50 24.37 5.94
CA LEU A 249 -11.21 24.81 6.46
C LEU A 249 -10.08 23.97 5.86
N ILE A 250 -9.08 24.65 5.32
CA ILE A 250 -7.85 24.07 4.78
C ILE A 250 -6.67 24.76 5.46
N GLU A 251 -5.77 23.95 6.03
CA GLU A 251 -4.62 24.41 6.81
C GLU A 251 -3.31 23.92 6.21
N SER A 252 -2.25 24.71 6.39
CA SER A 252 -0.84 24.33 6.32
C SER A 252 -0.46 23.21 5.34
N LYS A 253 -0.34 23.56 4.06
CA LYS A 253 0.15 22.69 2.96
C LYS A 253 -0.70 21.45 2.67
N ASN A 254 -1.94 21.35 3.13
CA ASN A 254 -2.84 20.25 2.77
C ASN A 254 -3.41 20.41 1.34
N ILE A 255 -2.56 20.31 0.31
CA ILE A 255 -3.00 20.29 -1.09
C ILE A 255 -3.76 19.02 -1.39
N ALA A 256 -4.95 19.14 -1.96
CA ALA A 256 -5.64 18.01 -2.56
C ALA A 256 -6.09 18.34 -3.97
N VAL A 257 -6.15 17.31 -4.82
CA VAL A 257 -6.56 17.41 -6.21
C VAL A 257 -7.91 16.73 -6.40
N HIS A 258 -8.76 17.33 -7.23
CA HIS A 258 -10.04 16.77 -7.58
C HIS A 258 -9.85 15.42 -8.31
N GLN A 259 -10.51 14.37 -7.82
CA GLN A 259 -10.30 12.99 -8.26
C GLN A 259 -10.87 12.69 -9.65
N LYS A 260 -11.76 13.56 -10.18
CA LYS A 260 -12.50 13.33 -11.44
C LYS A 260 -12.33 14.41 -12.52
N GLY A 261 -11.23 15.18 -12.46
CA GLY A 261 -11.05 16.41 -13.25
C GLY A 261 -10.05 16.33 -14.41
N GLN A 262 -9.67 15.15 -14.90
CA GLN A 262 -8.52 15.00 -15.80
C GLN A 262 -8.66 15.68 -17.16
N VAL A 263 -9.87 15.70 -17.71
CA VAL A 263 -10.13 16.21 -19.05
C VAL A 263 -10.39 17.72 -19.08
N TRP A 264 -10.30 18.40 -17.93
CA TRP A 264 -10.48 19.84 -17.87
C TRP A 264 -9.30 20.54 -18.54
N GLY A 265 -9.47 21.00 -19.78
CA GLY A 265 -8.50 21.81 -20.50
C GLY A 265 -8.68 23.29 -20.21
N GLN A 266 -9.23 24.00 -21.18
CA GLN A 266 -9.61 25.41 -21.06
C GLN A 266 -10.91 25.52 -20.27
N VAL A 267 -10.85 26.22 -19.14
CA VAL A 267 -11.96 26.33 -18.18
C VAL A 267 -11.98 27.69 -17.52
N ASP A 268 -13.15 28.09 -17.04
CA ASP A 268 -13.30 29.08 -15.98
C ASP A 268 -13.54 28.36 -14.66
N PHE A 269 -12.86 28.76 -13.59
CA PHE A 269 -13.21 28.28 -12.25
C PHE A 269 -13.25 29.42 -11.25
N SER A 270 -14.16 29.31 -10.28
CA SER A 270 -14.34 30.34 -9.24
C SER A 270 -14.54 29.72 -7.88
N ILE A 271 -14.09 30.45 -6.85
CA ILE A 271 -14.14 30.02 -5.46
C ILE A 271 -14.24 31.25 -4.54
N SER A 272 -15.00 31.14 -3.47
CA SER A 272 -14.98 32.12 -2.38
C SER A 272 -14.02 31.66 -1.29
N ILE A 273 -13.13 32.54 -0.85
CA ILE A 273 -12.17 32.26 0.23
C ILE A 273 -12.33 33.24 1.38
N TYR A 274 -12.18 32.75 2.61
CA TYR A 274 -12.02 33.54 3.82
C TYR A 274 -10.61 33.32 4.35
N VAL A 275 -9.81 34.38 4.38
CA VAL A 275 -8.42 34.30 4.85
C VAL A 275 -8.40 34.41 6.36
N ILE A 276 -7.92 33.38 7.07
CA ILE A 276 -7.75 33.43 8.53
C ILE A 276 -6.38 34.03 8.86
N SER A 277 -5.32 33.40 8.36
CA SER A 277 -3.94 33.81 8.59
C SER A 277 -3.07 33.48 7.37
N GLY A 278 -2.08 34.32 7.12
CA GLY A 278 -1.10 34.11 6.06
C GLY A 278 -1.65 34.22 4.64
N SER A 279 -0.78 33.91 3.67
CA SER A 279 -0.88 34.44 2.32
C SER A 279 -0.51 33.41 1.26
N ILE A 280 -1.00 32.18 1.31
CA ILE A 280 -0.68 31.21 0.26
C ILE A 280 -1.94 30.41 -0.06
N PHE A 281 -2.61 30.76 -1.15
CA PHE A 281 -3.55 29.88 -1.81
C PHE A 281 -2.84 29.26 -3.02
N THR A 282 -2.80 27.93 -3.08
CA THR A 282 -2.19 27.22 -4.20
C THR A 282 -3.26 26.57 -5.07
N VAL A 283 -3.26 26.92 -6.36
CA VAL A 283 -3.98 26.16 -7.38
C VAL A 283 -2.99 25.24 -8.08
N ASN A 284 -3.28 23.95 -8.08
CA ASN A 284 -2.63 23.03 -9.01
C ASN A 284 -3.54 22.82 -10.22
N LYS A 285 -3.05 23.09 -11.43
CA LYS A 285 -3.74 22.81 -12.68
C LYS A 285 -2.83 21.99 -13.60
N GLY A 286 -3.05 20.68 -13.65
CA GLY A 286 -2.37 19.79 -14.59
C GLY A 286 -1.27 18.88 -14.02
N ASN A 287 -0.94 18.94 -12.73
CA ASN A 287 -0.08 17.94 -12.09
C ASN A 287 -0.83 17.18 -11.00
N LEU A 288 -0.75 15.86 -11.07
CA LEU A 288 -1.36 14.91 -10.15
C LEU A 288 -0.58 14.79 -8.83
N PHE A 289 0.69 15.21 -8.84
CA PHE A 289 1.66 15.02 -7.76
C PHE A 289 1.86 16.30 -6.95
N ALA A 290 0.94 16.61 -6.04
CA ALA A 290 1.04 17.76 -5.14
C ALA A 290 1.61 17.36 -3.76
N PRO A 291 2.88 17.66 -3.44
CA PRO A 291 3.37 19.01 -3.53
C PRO A 291 4.66 19.18 -4.31
N GLU A 292 5.10 18.26 -5.18
CA GLU A 292 6.30 18.55 -5.99
C GLU A 292 6.04 19.84 -6.75
N PRO A 293 6.67 20.95 -6.34
CA PRO A 293 6.30 22.23 -6.85
C PRO A 293 6.77 22.24 -8.30
N GLY A 294 5.83 22.45 -9.21
CA GLY A 294 6.03 22.24 -10.63
C GLY A 294 5.35 23.33 -11.46
N PRO A 295 5.53 23.31 -12.79
CA PRO A 295 5.03 24.36 -13.68
C PRO A 295 3.50 24.52 -13.70
N THR A 296 2.77 23.59 -13.10
CA THR A 296 1.30 23.57 -12.95
C THR A 296 0.82 24.14 -11.62
N VAL A 297 1.75 24.54 -10.74
CA VAL A 297 1.47 25.07 -9.40
C VAL A 297 1.48 26.59 -9.45
N PHE A 298 0.35 27.20 -9.15
CA PHE A 298 0.16 28.65 -9.06
C PHE A 298 -0.10 29.05 -7.62
N SER A 299 0.53 30.14 -7.18
CA SER A 299 0.43 30.64 -5.81
C SER A 299 -0.02 32.09 -5.79
N LEU A 300 -0.96 32.37 -4.89
CA LEU A 300 -1.42 33.71 -4.56
C LEU A 300 -0.84 34.13 -3.20
N VAL A 301 0.09 35.09 -3.22
CA VAL A 301 0.82 35.58 -2.04
C VAL A 301 0.57 37.05 -1.80
N PHE A 302 0.49 37.47 -0.54
CA PHE A 302 0.37 38.89 -0.17
C PHE A 302 1.07 39.20 1.17
N GLY A 303 1.64 40.38 1.30
CA GLY A 303 2.33 40.83 2.49
C GLY A 303 1.38 41.35 3.58
N PRO A 304 1.92 41.69 4.76
CA PRO A 304 1.16 42.35 5.84
C PRO A 304 0.56 43.70 5.43
N ASP A 305 1.13 44.36 4.43
CA ASP A 305 0.62 45.60 3.81
C ASP A 305 -0.55 45.35 2.84
N GLY A 306 -0.91 44.07 2.61
CA GLY A 306 -2.00 43.63 1.76
C GLY A 306 -1.68 43.63 0.26
N ALA A 307 -0.50 44.12 -0.15
CA ALA A 307 -0.03 44.01 -1.53
C ALA A 307 0.47 42.59 -1.80
N GLY A 308 0.38 42.10 -3.03
CA GLY A 308 0.74 40.71 -3.29
C GLY A 308 1.06 40.38 -4.72
N THR A 309 1.29 39.10 -4.96
CA THR A 309 1.74 38.52 -6.22
C THR A 309 0.95 37.25 -6.51
N PHE A 310 0.42 37.15 -7.72
CA PHE A 310 -0.04 35.90 -8.32
C PHE A 310 1.08 35.36 -9.22
N SER A 311 1.58 34.17 -8.92
CA SER A 311 2.78 33.63 -9.56
C SER A 311 2.64 32.15 -9.88
N ARG A 312 3.38 31.71 -10.90
CA ARG A 312 3.65 30.29 -11.11
C ARG A 312 4.91 29.89 -10.38
N TYR A 313 4.98 28.66 -9.90
CA TYR A 313 6.22 28.11 -9.35
C TYR A 313 7.36 28.22 -10.36
N GLN A 314 8.45 28.88 -9.93
CA GLN A 314 9.64 29.19 -10.75
C GLN A 314 9.30 29.78 -12.14
N GLY A 315 8.21 30.54 -12.25
CA GLY A 315 7.72 31.07 -13.52
C GLY A 315 7.33 32.54 -13.44
N SER A 316 6.51 32.97 -14.40
CA SER A 316 6.00 34.34 -14.48
C SER A 316 5.13 34.71 -13.28
N SER A 317 5.04 36.01 -13.01
CA SER A 317 4.27 36.58 -11.90
C SER A 317 3.64 37.92 -12.26
N VAL A 318 2.54 38.25 -11.59
CA VAL A 318 1.85 39.54 -11.69
C VAL A 318 1.54 40.05 -10.29
N ASP A 319 1.89 41.29 -10.02
CA ASP A 319 1.61 41.94 -8.74
C ASP A 319 0.22 42.56 -8.70
N PHE A 320 -0.35 42.69 -7.50
CA PHE A 320 -1.62 43.35 -7.25
C PHE A 320 -1.54 44.29 -6.03
N PRO A 321 -2.31 45.39 -6.05
CA PRO A 321 -2.24 46.41 -5.01
C PRO A 321 -2.86 45.98 -3.69
N SER A 322 -2.49 46.68 -2.63
CA SER A 322 -3.03 46.49 -1.28
C SER A 322 -4.56 46.61 -1.22
N GLY A 323 -5.19 45.76 -0.40
CA GLY A 323 -6.62 45.87 -0.07
C GLY A 323 -7.56 45.00 -0.92
N LEU A 324 -7.04 44.28 -1.91
CA LEU A 324 -7.83 43.31 -2.70
C LEU A 324 -8.05 41.99 -1.94
N LEU A 325 -7.09 41.59 -1.10
CA LEU A 325 -7.19 40.50 -0.14
C LEU A 325 -6.99 41.05 1.27
N THR A 326 -7.79 40.61 2.23
CA THR A 326 -7.72 41.09 3.61
C THR A 326 -8.01 39.94 4.57
N PRO A 327 -7.11 39.63 5.51
CA PRO A 327 -7.39 38.68 6.58
C PRO A 327 -8.68 39.04 7.32
N GLY A 328 -9.47 38.04 7.66
CA GLY A 328 -10.76 38.19 8.34
C GLY A 328 -11.93 38.57 7.44
N LYS A 329 -11.78 38.53 6.10
CA LYS A 329 -12.86 38.84 5.13
C LYS A 329 -13.02 37.76 4.06
N TRP A 330 -14.21 37.72 3.46
CA TRP A 330 -14.51 36.91 2.28
C TRP A 330 -14.10 37.62 0.99
N HIS A 331 -13.52 36.86 0.08
CA HIS A 331 -13.11 37.29 -1.25
C HIS A 331 -13.56 36.28 -2.30
N ASN A 332 -13.98 36.75 -3.46
CA ASN A 332 -14.32 35.91 -4.60
C ASN A 332 -13.14 35.91 -5.58
N LEU A 333 -12.64 34.72 -5.90
CA LEU A 333 -11.61 34.50 -6.88
C LEU A 333 -12.24 33.87 -8.11
N LYS A 334 -11.92 34.41 -9.30
CA LYS A 334 -12.23 33.76 -10.58
C LYS A 334 -10.95 33.62 -11.37
N PHE A 335 -10.74 32.44 -11.91
CA PHE A 335 -9.60 32.09 -12.74
C PHE A 335 -10.11 31.67 -14.12
N SER A 336 -9.36 32.05 -15.15
CA SER A 336 -9.65 31.67 -16.53
C SER A 336 -8.40 31.08 -17.18
N VAL A 337 -8.47 29.79 -17.53
CA VAL A 337 -7.39 29.08 -18.21
C VAL A 337 -7.69 29.03 -19.70
N ARG A 338 -6.77 29.53 -20.53
CA ARG A 338 -6.93 29.60 -22.00
C ARG A 338 -5.66 29.17 -22.71
N GLY A 339 -5.83 28.54 -23.87
CA GLY A 339 -4.75 27.99 -24.70
C GLY A 339 -4.36 26.56 -24.32
N ASP A 340 -3.82 25.83 -25.31
CA ASP A 340 -3.46 24.41 -25.16
C ASP A 340 -1.96 24.25 -24.90
N THR A 341 -1.09 24.63 -25.85
CA THR A 341 0.38 24.51 -25.73
C THR A 341 1.06 25.72 -25.09
N ASN A 342 0.46 26.91 -25.22
CA ASN A 342 0.92 28.16 -24.62
C ASN A 342 -0.16 28.69 -23.67
N ALA A 343 -0.60 27.84 -22.75
CA ALA A 343 -1.71 28.21 -21.89
C ALA A 343 -1.35 29.36 -20.95
N SER A 344 -2.36 30.12 -20.53
CA SER A 344 -2.24 31.13 -19.48
C SER A 344 -3.42 31.06 -18.52
N MET A 345 -3.18 31.42 -17.27
CA MET A 345 -4.20 31.55 -16.23
C MET A 345 -4.34 33.03 -15.86
N THR A 346 -5.53 33.58 -16.08
CA THR A 346 -5.89 34.93 -15.63
C THR A 346 -6.58 34.86 -14.28
N LEU A 347 -6.22 35.75 -13.36
CA LEU A 347 -6.87 35.88 -12.04
C LEU A 347 -7.68 37.18 -11.95
N ASN A 348 -8.91 37.06 -11.45
CA ASN A 348 -9.74 38.16 -10.99
C ASN A 348 -10.02 38.00 -9.48
N ILE A 349 -9.85 39.09 -8.71
CA ILE A 349 -10.16 39.16 -7.29
C ILE A 349 -11.27 40.18 -7.09
N ASN A 350 -12.42 39.76 -6.57
CA ASN A 350 -13.59 40.63 -6.36
C ASN A 350 -13.92 41.46 -7.61
N GLU A 351 -13.96 40.81 -8.77
CA GLU A 351 -14.22 41.40 -10.10
C GLU A 351 -13.10 42.31 -10.65
N VAL A 352 -12.04 42.57 -9.88
CA VAL A 352 -10.85 43.28 -10.36
C VAL A 352 -9.91 42.29 -11.05
N GLN A 353 -9.68 42.49 -12.35
CA GLN A 353 -8.73 41.69 -13.11
C GLN A 353 -7.29 42.06 -12.71
N ILE A 354 -6.52 41.06 -12.29
CA ILE A 354 -5.13 41.22 -11.84
C ILE A 354 -4.17 41.11 -13.03
N GLY A 355 -4.27 40.02 -13.77
CA GLY A 355 -3.42 39.73 -14.91
C GLY A 355 -3.33 38.24 -15.21
N ALA A 356 -2.54 37.91 -16.22
CA ALA A 356 -2.34 36.55 -16.71
C ALA A 356 -0.93 36.04 -16.41
N VAL A 357 -0.84 34.79 -15.96
CA VAL A 357 0.41 34.07 -15.73
C VAL A 357 0.47 32.89 -16.70
N SER A 358 1.60 32.74 -17.38
CA SER A 358 1.82 31.73 -18.43
C SER A 358 2.14 30.35 -17.83
N PHE A 359 1.73 29.27 -18.52
CA PHE A 359 2.15 27.89 -18.25
C PHE A 359 3.49 27.53 -18.93
N ASP A 360 4.13 28.47 -19.61
CA ASP A 360 5.48 28.37 -20.21
C ASP A 360 5.74 27.05 -20.94
N GLY A 361 4.83 26.68 -21.86
CA GLY A 361 4.92 25.46 -22.67
C GLY A 361 4.38 24.19 -22.02
N THR A 362 3.90 24.25 -20.77
CA THR A 362 3.27 23.12 -20.08
C THR A 362 1.79 23.01 -20.46
N PRO A 363 1.25 21.80 -20.74
CA PRO A 363 -0.17 21.62 -21.00
C PRO A 363 -1.04 22.10 -19.83
N SER A 364 -2.17 22.74 -20.15
CA SER A 364 -3.14 23.18 -19.15
C SER A 364 -4.16 22.12 -18.75
N ALA A 365 -4.28 21.01 -19.49
CA ALA A 365 -5.23 19.94 -19.19
C ALA A 365 -4.89 19.19 -17.89
N GLY A 366 -5.93 18.81 -17.13
CA GLY A 366 -5.78 18.04 -15.88
C GLY A 366 -6.63 18.57 -14.73
N PRO A 367 -6.58 17.93 -13.56
CA PRO A 367 -7.45 18.28 -12.45
C PRO A 367 -7.08 19.61 -11.82
N LEU A 368 -8.02 20.13 -11.02
CA LEU A 368 -7.81 21.29 -10.16
C LEU A 368 -7.51 20.83 -8.74
N GLY A 369 -6.48 21.41 -8.13
CA GLY A 369 -6.17 21.22 -6.72
C GLY A 369 -6.15 22.53 -5.96
N ILE A 370 -6.42 22.46 -4.65
CA ILE A 370 -6.53 23.61 -3.74
C ILE A 370 -5.71 23.34 -2.48
N SER A 371 -5.05 24.38 -1.94
CA SER A 371 -4.44 24.33 -0.61
C SER A 371 -4.26 25.69 0.05
N ALA A 372 -4.10 25.66 1.37
CA ALA A 372 -3.41 26.69 2.14
C ALA A 372 -1.89 26.42 2.10
N GLY A 373 -1.05 27.46 2.09
CA GLY A 373 0.40 27.26 2.22
C GLY A 373 0.89 27.21 3.66
N THR A 374 2.21 27.31 3.82
CA THR A 374 2.92 27.10 5.09
C THR A 374 2.41 28.03 6.18
N ASP A 375 1.97 27.47 7.31
CA ASP A 375 1.51 28.22 8.49
C ASP A 375 0.34 29.17 8.20
N THR A 376 -0.47 28.83 7.20
CA THR A 376 -1.65 29.61 6.78
C THR A 376 -2.92 28.78 6.91
N ALA A 377 -4.05 29.45 7.06
CA ALA A 377 -5.37 28.81 7.08
C ALA A 377 -6.40 29.63 6.28
N VAL A 378 -7.23 28.91 5.50
CA VAL A 378 -8.32 29.50 4.72
C VAL A 378 -9.60 28.68 4.87
N ILE A 379 -10.75 29.34 4.75
CA ILE A 379 -12.05 28.67 4.60
C ILE A 379 -12.51 28.87 3.16
N VAL A 380 -12.89 27.80 2.47
CA VAL A 380 -13.31 27.85 1.06
C VAL A 380 -14.78 27.46 0.89
N LYS A 381 -15.48 28.10 -0.06
CA LYS A 381 -16.84 27.73 -0.47
C LYS A 381 -17.15 28.07 -1.92
N ASN A 382 -18.23 27.49 -2.44
CA ASN A 382 -18.76 27.74 -3.78
C ASN A 382 -17.73 27.47 -4.88
N PHE A 383 -17.18 26.26 -4.94
CA PHE A 383 -16.23 25.91 -5.98
C PHE A 383 -16.97 25.51 -7.26
N LEU A 384 -16.83 26.32 -8.30
CA LEU A 384 -17.50 26.16 -9.58
C LEU A 384 -16.46 26.07 -10.70
N VAL A 385 -16.63 25.11 -11.62
CA VAL A 385 -15.83 24.93 -12.83
C VAL A 385 -16.77 24.91 -14.02
N GLN A 386 -16.44 25.68 -15.05
CA GLN A 386 -17.22 25.82 -16.28
C GLN A 386 -16.31 25.67 -17.51
N ASP A 387 -16.87 25.17 -18.60
CA ASP A 387 -16.22 25.23 -19.90
C ASP A 387 -16.21 26.67 -20.47
N ILE A 388 -15.63 26.83 -21.67
CA ILE A 388 -15.54 28.13 -22.34
C ILE A 388 -16.90 28.69 -22.80
N ASP A 389 -17.92 27.83 -22.92
CA ASP A 389 -19.29 28.20 -23.30
C ASP A 389 -20.16 28.54 -22.08
N GLY A 390 -19.61 28.38 -20.87
CA GLY A 390 -20.29 28.65 -19.60
C GLY A 390 -21.11 27.47 -19.06
N ASN A 391 -21.01 26.28 -19.66
CA ASN A 391 -21.65 25.09 -19.11
C ASN A 391 -20.92 24.66 -17.85
N THR A 392 -21.67 24.25 -16.82
CA THR A 392 -21.09 23.77 -15.57
C THR A 392 -20.50 22.38 -15.77
N LEU A 393 -19.19 22.25 -15.56
CA LEU A 393 -18.47 20.97 -15.54
C LEU A 393 -18.44 20.36 -14.13
N TYR A 394 -18.35 21.21 -13.11
CA TYR A 394 -18.33 20.78 -11.71
C TYR A 394 -18.81 21.90 -10.79
N PHE A 395 -19.57 21.55 -9.75
CA PHE A 395 -19.93 22.47 -8.68
C PHE A 395 -19.99 21.73 -7.35
N ASN A 396 -19.36 22.32 -6.33
CA ASN A 396 -19.52 21.88 -4.95
C ASN A 396 -19.61 23.11 -4.04
N SER A 397 -20.54 23.09 -3.09
CA SER A 397 -20.69 24.18 -2.10
C SER A 397 -19.47 24.31 -1.19
N MET A 398 -18.69 23.24 -1.03
CA MET A 398 -17.64 23.04 -0.02
C MET A 398 -18.16 23.22 1.41
N THR A 399 -19.41 22.84 1.66
CA THR A 399 -20.05 22.91 2.98
C THR A 399 -20.57 21.57 3.48
N SER A 400 -20.28 20.48 2.75
CA SER A 400 -20.71 19.13 3.09
C SER A 400 -19.62 18.08 2.81
N GLN A 401 -19.85 16.85 3.27
CA GLN A 401 -18.91 15.73 3.15
C GLN A 401 -18.46 15.45 1.72
N SER A 402 -19.29 15.75 0.71
CA SER A 402 -18.93 15.54 -0.71
C SER A 402 -17.65 16.27 -1.10
N ALA A 403 -17.33 17.42 -0.48
CA ALA A 403 -16.08 18.12 -0.73
C ALA A 403 -14.85 17.32 -0.28
N LEU A 404 -14.99 16.50 0.76
CA LEU A 404 -13.94 15.60 1.20
C LEU A 404 -13.81 14.40 0.27
N GLU A 405 -14.91 13.90 -0.28
CA GLU A 405 -14.93 12.76 -1.20
C GLU A 405 -14.33 13.12 -2.56
N ASP A 406 -14.75 14.25 -3.14
CA ASP A 406 -14.31 14.73 -4.46
C ASP A 406 -12.80 15.01 -4.54
N PHE A 407 -12.18 15.32 -3.41
CA PHE A 407 -10.75 15.61 -3.27
C PHE A 407 -9.97 14.51 -2.55
N ALA A 408 -10.63 13.42 -2.15
CA ALA A 408 -10.07 12.38 -1.30
C ALA A 408 -9.40 12.96 -0.03
N THR A 409 -10.05 13.93 0.64
CA THR A 409 -9.57 14.60 1.86
C THR A 409 -10.24 14.20 3.17
N GLY A 410 -11.14 13.23 3.11
CA GLY A 410 -11.83 12.68 4.26
C GLY A 410 -11.04 11.59 4.98
N THR A 411 -11.64 10.98 5.98
CA THR A 411 -11.07 9.75 6.59
C THR A 411 -10.99 8.62 5.57
N ASN A 412 -10.22 7.57 5.87
CA ASN A 412 -10.37 6.29 5.18
C ASN A 412 -11.70 5.62 5.58
N TYR A 413 -12.53 5.29 4.60
CA TYR A 413 -13.82 4.62 4.81
C TYR A 413 -13.69 3.11 5.02
N TYR A 414 -12.52 2.56 4.72
CA TYR A 414 -12.21 1.13 4.82
C TYR A 414 -10.86 0.94 5.50
N GLY A 415 -10.67 -0.20 6.16
CA GLY A 415 -9.31 -0.66 6.42
C GLY A 415 -8.59 -0.89 5.10
N VAL A 416 -7.31 -0.56 5.01
CA VAL A 416 -6.51 -0.73 3.78
C VAL A 416 -5.05 -0.99 4.11
N CYS A 417 -4.33 -1.58 3.17
CA CYS A 417 -2.88 -1.71 3.21
C CYS A 417 -2.21 -0.90 2.11
N PHE A 418 -1.17 -0.16 2.47
CA PHE A 418 -0.36 0.64 1.56
C PHE A 418 0.81 -0.17 0.99
N ASP A 419 1.47 0.39 -0.03
CA ASP A 419 2.78 -0.05 -0.53
C ASP A 419 3.84 -0.06 0.58
N GLY A 420 3.97 1.06 1.29
CA GLY A 420 4.98 1.26 2.32
C GLY A 420 4.55 2.22 3.41
N ALA A 421 5.26 2.17 4.53
CA ALA A 421 4.94 2.98 5.69
C ALA A 421 5.46 4.41 5.58
N LYS A 422 6.63 4.64 4.96
CA LYS A 422 7.26 5.97 4.86
C LYS A 422 6.62 6.83 3.77
N ARG A 423 6.86 6.45 2.52
CA ARG A 423 6.49 7.21 1.33
C ARG A 423 5.22 6.66 0.70
N ASP A 424 4.64 7.43 -0.21
CA ASP A 424 3.40 7.18 -0.93
C ASP A 424 2.22 6.93 -0.01
N ARG A 425 2.16 5.82 0.73
CA ARG A 425 0.99 5.40 1.51
C ARG A 425 -0.26 5.34 0.65
N VAL A 426 -0.06 4.77 -0.53
CA VAL A 426 -1.07 4.57 -1.54
C VAL A 426 -1.34 3.07 -1.60
N VAL A 427 -2.58 2.69 -1.86
CA VAL A 427 -2.91 1.28 -2.04
C VAL A 427 -2.50 0.91 -3.46
N TRP A 428 -1.48 0.06 -3.61
CA TRP A 428 -0.95 -0.36 -4.91
C TRP A 428 -1.28 -1.81 -5.24
N ALA A 429 -1.88 -2.06 -6.40
CA ALA A 429 -2.38 -3.38 -6.80
C ALA A 429 -1.25 -4.41 -7.05
N GLY A 430 -0.16 -3.98 -7.69
CA GLY A 430 1.00 -4.84 -7.96
C GLY A 430 1.65 -5.31 -6.65
N ASP A 431 1.92 -4.40 -5.73
CA ASP A 431 2.43 -4.70 -4.40
C ASP A 431 1.53 -5.68 -3.65
N PHE A 432 0.23 -5.44 -3.69
CA PHE A 432 -0.76 -6.27 -3.02
C PHE A 432 -0.74 -7.73 -3.50
N SER A 433 -0.38 -7.97 -4.77
CA SER A 433 -0.31 -9.33 -5.32
C SER A 433 0.76 -10.22 -4.68
N ILE A 434 1.80 -9.62 -4.08
CA ILE A 434 2.85 -10.39 -3.38
C ILE A 434 2.68 -10.40 -1.87
N PHE A 435 2.18 -9.31 -1.27
CA PHE A 435 2.06 -9.21 0.19
C PHE A 435 0.65 -9.51 0.73
N GLY A 436 -0.37 -9.54 -0.14
CA GLY A 436 -1.75 -9.90 0.22
C GLY A 436 -1.85 -11.17 1.08
N PRO A 437 -1.14 -12.26 0.75
CA PRO A 437 -1.08 -13.45 1.59
C PRO A 437 -0.52 -13.22 3.02
N THR A 438 0.42 -12.28 3.21
CA THR A 438 0.94 -11.90 4.54
C THR A 438 -0.17 -11.25 5.39
N VAL A 439 -1.00 -10.41 4.76
CA VAL A 439 -2.06 -9.64 5.44
C VAL A 439 -3.43 -10.30 5.40
N ALA A 440 -3.55 -11.53 4.87
CA ALA A 440 -4.81 -12.26 4.74
C ALA A 440 -5.58 -12.41 6.08
N THR A 441 -4.89 -12.27 7.20
CA THR A 441 -5.46 -12.30 8.55
C THR A 441 -6.18 -11.01 8.95
N ASN A 442 -5.83 -9.88 8.30
CA ASN A 442 -6.51 -8.60 8.38
C ASN A 442 -7.55 -8.48 7.26
N VAL A 443 -8.61 -9.27 7.39
CA VAL A 443 -9.70 -9.41 6.40
C VAL A 443 -10.31 -8.06 6.02
N GLU A 444 -10.55 -7.15 6.97
CA GLU A 444 -11.07 -5.80 6.69
C GLU A 444 -10.14 -5.02 5.75
N ALA A 445 -8.83 -5.02 6.04
CA ALA A 445 -7.86 -4.30 5.22
C ALA A 445 -7.71 -4.87 3.81
N VAL A 446 -7.72 -6.20 3.70
CA VAL A 446 -7.67 -6.88 2.39
C VAL A 446 -8.92 -6.56 1.57
N ALA A 447 -10.11 -6.71 2.16
CA ALA A 447 -11.37 -6.45 1.46
C ALA A 447 -11.50 -4.97 1.06
N GLY A 448 -11.09 -4.04 1.92
CA GLY A 448 -11.06 -2.62 1.62
C GLY A 448 -10.08 -2.25 0.50
N SER A 449 -8.87 -2.83 0.50
CA SER A 449 -7.91 -2.65 -0.60
C SER A 449 -8.47 -3.17 -1.93
N LEU A 450 -9.02 -4.39 -1.96
CA LEU A 450 -9.64 -4.97 -3.17
C LEU A 450 -10.81 -4.12 -3.68
N LEU A 451 -11.65 -3.65 -2.77
CA LEU A 451 -12.78 -2.76 -3.08
C LEU A 451 -12.32 -1.46 -3.73
N LEU A 452 -11.27 -0.84 -3.20
CA LEU A 452 -10.74 0.42 -3.75
C LEU A 452 -10.18 0.22 -5.17
N PHE A 453 -9.47 -0.89 -5.43
CA PHE A 453 -9.03 -1.22 -6.78
C PHE A 453 -10.23 -1.37 -7.72
N THR A 454 -11.14 -2.31 -7.44
CA THR A 454 -12.22 -2.65 -8.38
C THR A 454 -13.29 -1.58 -8.52
N GLY A 455 -13.47 -0.77 -7.49
CA GLY A 455 -14.42 0.33 -7.49
C GLY A 455 -13.92 1.56 -8.23
N ILE A 456 -12.71 1.53 -8.77
CA ILE A 456 -12.18 2.62 -9.58
C ILE A 456 -11.66 1.99 -10.86
N GLN A 457 -12.51 2.04 -11.87
CA GLN A 457 -12.27 1.41 -13.16
C GLN A 457 -12.52 2.43 -14.28
N ASP A 458 -11.66 2.43 -15.28
CA ASP A 458 -11.84 3.27 -16.47
C ASP A 458 -12.91 2.69 -17.41
N ALA A 459 -13.31 3.45 -18.45
CA ALA A 459 -14.33 2.95 -19.38
C ALA A 459 -13.82 1.83 -20.31
N GLN A 460 -12.51 1.59 -20.37
CA GLN A 460 -11.89 0.50 -21.14
C GLN A 460 -11.86 -0.82 -20.33
N GLY A 461 -12.14 -0.76 -19.04
CA GLY A 461 -12.18 -1.92 -18.15
C GLY A 461 -10.94 -2.07 -17.28
N GLN A 462 -9.93 -1.18 -17.37
CA GLN A 462 -8.76 -1.25 -16.52
C GLN A 462 -9.11 -0.90 -15.08
N ILE A 463 -8.79 -1.80 -14.15
CA ILE A 463 -8.85 -1.53 -12.71
C ILE A 463 -7.71 -0.59 -12.31
N SER A 464 -8.00 0.36 -11.41
CA SER A 464 -7.01 1.24 -10.82
C SER A 464 -5.92 0.45 -10.10
N THR A 465 -4.67 0.88 -10.34
CA THR A 465 -3.46 0.24 -9.82
C THR A 465 -2.83 0.98 -8.66
N SER A 466 -3.21 2.24 -8.45
CA SER A 466 -2.80 3.05 -7.31
C SER A 466 -3.97 3.92 -6.86
N ILE A 467 -4.30 3.88 -5.56
CA ILE A 467 -5.44 4.62 -5.04
C ILE A 467 -5.26 5.15 -3.62
N LEU A 468 -5.77 6.37 -3.40
CA LEU A 468 -5.78 7.00 -2.09
C LEU A 468 -6.74 6.28 -1.12
N PRO A 469 -6.35 6.08 0.15
CA PRO A 469 -7.17 5.39 1.16
C PRO A 469 -8.53 6.04 1.45
N SER A 470 -8.63 7.35 1.21
CA SER A 470 -9.81 8.19 1.42
C SER A 470 -10.73 8.27 0.19
N ALA A 471 -10.33 7.67 -0.93
CA ALA A 471 -11.13 7.64 -2.15
C ALA A 471 -12.45 6.87 -1.93
N VAL A 472 -13.49 7.29 -2.63
CA VAL A 472 -14.80 6.63 -2.60
C VAL A 472 -15.00 5.81 -3.87
N PRO A 473 -15.07 4.47 -3.78
CA PRO A 473 -15.25 3.59 -4.92
C PRO A 473 -16.66 3.75 -5.55
N SER A 474 -16.76 3.43 -6.83
CA SER A 474 -17.96 3.42 -7.66
C SER A 474 -18.05 2.12 -8.46
N GLU A 475 -19.24 1.54 -8.56
CA GLU A 475 -19.44 0.35 -9.41
C GLU A 475 -19.48 0.68 -10.92
N VAL A 476 -19.57 1.98 -11.25
CA VAL A 476 -19.70 2.48 -12.62
C VAL A 476 -18.33 2.88 -13.18
N PRO A 477 -17.85 2.22 -14.26
CA PRO A 477 -16.62 2.60 -14.93
C PRO A 477 -16.74 3.98 -15.60
N THR A 478 -15.68 4.78 -15.59
CA THR A 478 -15.68 6.14 -16.16
C THR A 478 -14.29 6.63 -16.54
N ASN A 479 -14.19 7.49 -17.57
CA ASN A 479 -12.93 8.12 -17.98
C ASN A 479 -12.58 9.38 -17.19
N GLU A 480 -13.34 9.69 -16.14
CA GLU A 480 -13.17 10.92 -15.36
C GLU A 480 -12.02 10.84 -14.34
N TRP A 481 -11.68 9.63 -13.91
CA TRP A 481 -10.66 9.33 -12.89
C TRP A 481 -9.24 9.79 -13.25
N ILE A 482 -8.37 9.92 -12.24
CA ILE A 482 -6.99 10.35 -12.43
C ILE A 482 -6.21 9.36 -13.31
N GLY A 483 -5.57 9.85 -14.38
CA GLY A 483 -4.87 8.97 -15.34
C GLY A 483 -3.72 8.15 -14.75
N ASN A 484 -3.02 8.68 -13.74
CA ASN A 484 -1.94 7.95 -13.06
C ASN A 484 -2.44 6.87 -12.10
N ASP A 485 -3.73 6.86 -11.77
CA ASP A 485 -4.34 5.73 -11.06
C ASP A 485 -4.36 4.48 -11.95
N PHE A 486 -4.20 4.63 -13.27
CA PHE A 486 -4.19 3.56 -14.29
C PHE A 486 -2.79 3.35 -14.86
N TYR A 487 -1.91 2.90 -13.99
CA TYR A 487 -0.52 2.58 -14.29
C TYR A 487 -0.33 1.08 -14.55
N SER A 488 0.44 0.70 -15.58
CA SER A 488 0.89 -0.69 -15.87
C SER A 488 -0.20 -1.74 -16.09
N LEU A 489 -0.11 -2.45 -17.22
CA LEU A 489 -0.94 -3.64 -17.44
C LEU A 489 -0.66 -4.73 -16.39
N VAL A 490 0.61 -4.91 -16.00
CA VAL A 490 1.00 -5.94 -15.02
C VAL A 490 0.34 -5.67 -13.67
N TYR A 491 0.34 -4.42 -13.22
CA TYR A 491 -0.28 -4.06 -11.94
C TYR A 491 -1.82 -4.16 -12.00
N ALA A 492 -2.45 -3.78 -13.11
CA ALA A 492 -3.90 -3.87 -13.28
C ALA A 492 -4.36 -5.33 -13.15
N ILE A 493 -3.78 -6.21 -13.97
CA ILE A 493 -4.11 -7.64 -13.97
C ILE A 493 -3.70 -8.33 -12.66
N SER A 494 -2.71 -7.79 -11.94
CA SER A 494 -2.36 -8.27 -10.60
C SER A 494 -3.51 -8.08 -9.59
N ALA A 495 -4.34 -7.05 -9.74
CA ALA A 495 -5.56 -6.90 -8.93
C ALA A 495 -6.54 -8.06 -9.16
N ALA A 496 -6.74 -8.47 -10.42
CA ALA A 496 -7.58 -9.64 -10.74
C ALA A 496 -7.05 -10.93 -10.10
N ASN A 497 -5.72 -11.12 -10.07
CA ASN A 497 -5.10 -12.25 -9.37
C ASN A 497 -5.29 -12.18 -7.84
N ALA A 498 -5.22 -10.98 -7.25
CA ALA A 498 -5.43 -10.80 -5.82
C ALA A 498 -6.83 -11.22 -5.35
N TRP A 499 -7.85 -11.12 -6.22
CA TRP A 499 -9.20 -11.64 -5.94
C TRP A 499 -9.24 -13.16 -5.78
N TYR A 500 -8.43 -13.88 -6.56
CA TYR A 500 -8.33 -15.32 -6.41
C TYR A 500 -7.66 -15.71 -5.10
N GLU A 501 -6.58 -15.03 -4.71
CA GLU A 501 -5.96 -15.24 -3.40
C GLU A 501 -6.97 -14.96 -2.28
N TRP A 502 -7.67 -13.83 -2.30
CA TRP A 502 -8.75 -13.55 -1.34
C TRP A 502 -9.78 -14.67 -1.28
N TYR A 503 -10.25 -15.15 -2.44
CA TYR A 503 -11.21 -16.23 -2.51
C TYR A 503 -10.66 -17.53 -1.91
N GLN A 504 -9.38 -17.86 -2.15
CA GLN A 504 -8.72 -19.01 -1.55
C GLN A 504 -8.64 -18.90 -0.02
N TYR A 505 -8.32 -17.72 0.53
CA TYR A 505 -8.22 -17.53 1.98
C TYR A 505 -9.58 -17.45 2.69
N THR A 506 -10.60 -16.85 2.07
CA THR A 506 -11.86 -16.52 2.74
C THR A 506 -13.04 -17.40 2.33
N GLY A 507 -13.06 -17.90 1.09
CA GLY A 507 -14.22 -18.56 0.51
C GLY A 507 -15.41 -17.63 0.29
N ASP A 508 -15.23 -16.30 0.34
CA ASP A 508 -16.32 -15.34 0.22
C ASP A 508 -16.81 -15.18 -1.22
N VAL A 509 -17.78 -16.03 -1.58
CA VAL A 509 -18.45 -16.00 -2.88
C VAL A 509 -19.36 -14.78 -3.03
N GLN A 510 -19.91 -14.22 -1.94
CA GLN A 510 -20.86 -13.10 -2.04
C GLN A 510 -20.15 -11.83 -2.47
N PHE A 511 -19.06 -11.49 -1.79
CA PHE A 511 -18.25 -10.33 -2.12
C PHE A 511 -17.61 -10.47 -3.51
N LEU A 512 -17.11 -11.67 -3.84
CA LEU A 512 -16.58 -11.98 -5.16
C LEU A 512 -17.63 -11.80 -6.27
N LYS A 513 -18.84 -12.37 -6.13
CA LYS A 513 -19.91 -12.25 -7.14
C LYS A 513 -20.33 -10.81 -7.39
N LYS A 514 -20.29 -9.96 -6.35
CA LYS A 514 -20.59 -8.53 -6.50
C LYS A 514 -19.61 -7.85 -7.45
N TRP A 515 -18.31 -8.12 -7.30
CA TRP A 515 -17.25 -7.47 -8.07
C TRP A 515 -16.79 -8.23 -9.31
N TRP A 516 -17.27 -9.46 -9.49
CA TRP A 516 -16.96 -10.31 -10.63
C TRP A 516 -17.11 -9.63 -12.00
N PRO A 517 -18.15 -8.80 -12.27
CA PRO A 517 -18.23 -8.06 -13.53
C PRO A 517 -17.07 -7.10 -13.77
N ALA A 518 -16.54 -6.45 -12.73
CA ALA A 518 -15.38 -5.55 -12.84
C ALA A 518 -14.11 -6.34 -13.13
N ILE A 519 -13.92 -7.49 -12.46
CA ILE A 519 -12.77 -8.38 -12.68
C ILE A 519 -12.75 -8.90 -14.13
N LYS A 520 -13.90 -9.30 -14.68
CA LYS A 520 -13.99 -9.72 -16.09
C LYS A 520 -13.62 -8.62 -17.07
N ARG A 521 -14.08 -7.38 -16.83
CA ARG A 521 -13.70 -6.23 -17.68
C ARG A 521 -12.19 -5.95 -17.65
N ASP A 522 -11.52 -6.17 -16.52
CA ASP A 522 -10.07 -6.00 -16.40
C ASP A 522 -9.30 -7.09 -17.17
N ILE A 523 -9.77 -8.33 -17.11
CA ILE A 523 -9.24 -9.43 -17.93
C ILE A 523 -9.45 -9.13 -19.42
N GLU A 524 -10.64 -8.66 -19.81
CA GLU A 524 -10.95 -8.24 -21.19
C GLU A 524 -10.06 -7.08 -21.64
N TYR A 525 -9.79 -6.11 -20.76
CA TYR A 525 -8.83 -5.03 -21.00
C TYR A 525 -7.43 -5.60 -21.28
N GLY A 526 -6.94 -6.54 -20.47
CA GLY A 526 -5.64 -7.18 -20.73
C GLY A 526 -5.60 -7.96 -22.05
N LEU A 527 -6.69 -8.63 -22.41
CA LEU A 527 -6.82 -9.32 -23.70
C LEU A 527 -6.92 -8.37 -24.90
N SER A 528 -7.26 -7.09 -24.70
CA SER A 528 -7.27 -6.10 -25.79
C SER A 528 -5.88 -5.85 -26.38
N PHE A 529 -4.81 -6.18 -25.62
CA PHE A 529 -3.41 -6.10 -26.05
C PHE A 529 -2.89 -7.38 -26.71
N LEU A 530 -3.74 -8.41 -26.86
CA LEU A 530 -3.38 -9.67 -27.52
C LEU A 530 -3.29 -9.46 -29.05
N ASP A 531 -2.09 -9.53 -29.59
CA ASP A 531 -1.88 -9.55 -31.03
C ASP A 531 -2.23 -10.93 -31.60
N ARG A 532 -3.22 -10.96 -32.50
CA ARG A 532 -3.70 -12.20 -33.14
C ARG A 532 -2.67 -12.84 -34.07
N ALA A 533 -1.71 -12.07 -34.61
CA ALA A 533 -0.69 -12.60 -35.52
C ALA A 533 0.41 -13.36 -34.77
N THR A 534 0.84 -12.82 -33.62
CA THR A 534 1.86 -13.46 -32.79
C THR A 534 1.28 -14.42 -31.75
N GLY A 535 0.04 -14.18 -31.31
CA GLY A 535 -0.59 -14.88 -30.19
C GLY A 535 -0.10 -14.39 -28.82
N LEU A 536 0.50 -13.19 -28.77
CA LEU A 536 1.14 -12.65 -27.58
C LEU A 536 0.56 -11.27 -27.22
N VAL A 537 0.52 -11.00 -25.91
CA VAL A 537 0.24 -9.68 -25.36
C VAL A 537 1.43 -8.76 -25.59
N THR A 538 1.19 -7.61 -26.23
CA THR A 538 2.20 -6.59 -26.51
C THR A 538 1.78 -5.26 -25.90
N VAL A 539 2.68 -4.63 -25.13
CA VAL A 539 2.40 -3.41 -24.37
C VAL A 539 3.25 -2.24 -24.83
N GLU A 540 2.73 -1.02 -24.70
CA GLU A 540 3.42 0.22 -25.07
C GLU A 540 3.05 1.36 -24.11
N GLY A 541 3.83 2.45 -24.10
CA GLY A 541 3.53 3.62 -23.28
C GLY A 541 3.33 3.27 -21.79
N TYR A 542 2.30 3.85 -21.16
CA TYR A 542 2.01 3.63 -19.74
C TYR A 542 1.67 2.19 -19.36
N THR A 543 1.13 1.39 -20.29
CA THR A 543 0.78 -0.02 -20.01
C THR A 543 2.03 -0.89 -19.88
N SER A 544 3.15 -0.43 -20.44
CA SER A 544 4.46 -1.07 -20.38
C SER A 544 5.34 -0.64 -19.20
N LEU A 545 4.83 0.18 -18.29
CA LEU A 545 5.47 0.46 -17.00
C LEU A 545 5.33 -0.75 -16.07
N ASN A 546 6.22 -0.85 -15.07
CA ASN A 546 6.22 -1.88 -14.03
C ASN A 546 7.05 -1.38 -12.84
N PHE A 547 7.14 -2.13 -11.73
CA PHE A 547 7.76 -1.77 -10.45
C PHE A 547 9.12 -1.03 -10.56
N ASN A 548 9.86 -1.23 -11.65
CA ASN A 548 11.03 -0.47 -12.06
C ASN A 548 10.71 0.89 -12.72
N TYR A 549 9.71 1.62 -12.20
CA TYR A 549 9.17 2.85 -12.81
C TYR A 549 10.23 3.93 -13.07
N TYR A 550 11.29 3.94 -12.26
CA TYR A 550 12.44 4.84 -12.37
C TYR A 550 13.26 4.63 -13.66
N ASP A 551 13.13 3.48 -14.31
CA ASP A 551 13.74 3.20 -15.60
C ASP A 551 12.80 3.55 -16.78
N GLY A 552 11.59 4.04 -16.53
CA GLY A 552 10.63 4.38 -17.59
C GLY A 552 10.02 3.18 -18.31
N THR A 553 9.31 3.46 -19.40
CA THR A 553 8.53 2.48 -20.17
C THR A 553 9.42 1.42 -20.81
N THR A 554 8.96 0.17 -20.84
CA THR A 554 9.65 -0.91 -21.56
C THR A 554 8.68 -1.53 -22.57
N PRO A 555 8.51 -0.95 -23.77
CA PRO A 555 7.54 -1.44 -24.75
C PRO A 555 7.91 -2.84 -25.30
N GLY A 556 6.93 -3.53 -25.88
CA GLY A 556 7.12 -4.78 -26.63
C GLY A 556 6.40 -5.99 -26.04
N THR A 557 6.80 -7.18 -26.50
CA THR A 557 6.13 -8.45 -26.19
C THR A 557 6.73 -9.11 -24.96
N HIS A 558 6.30 -8.67 -23.79
CA HIS A 558 6.96 -8.99 -22.52
C HIS A 558 6.53 -10.32 -21.93
N ILE A 559 7.49 -11.09 -21.43
CA ILE A 559 7.19 -12.30 -20.68
C ILE A 559 6.36 -12.02 -19.43
N SER A 560 6.58 -10.89 -18.74
CA SER A 560 5.82 -10.51 -17.54
C SER A 560 4.34 -10.26 -17.86
N ALA A 561 4.05 -9.41 -18.85
CA ALA A 561 2.69 -9.10 -19.29
C ALA A 561 1.93 -10.35 -19.80
N ASN A 562 2.58 -11.21 -20.57
CA ASN A 562 1.94 -12.45 -21.04
C ASN A 562 1.67 -13.41 -19.88
N SER A 563 2.63 -13.59 -18.97
CA SER A 563 2.51 -14.54 -17.87
C SER A 563 1.44 -14.11 -16.85
N ILE A 564 1.34 -12.82 -16.53
CA ILE A 564 0.34 -12.34 -15.57
C ILE A 564 -1.09 -12.45 -16.12
N VAL A 565 -1.29 -12.27 -17.43
CA VAL A 565 -2.57 -12.48 -18.11
C VAL A 565 -2.94 -13.97 -18.14
N VAL A 566 -2.00 -14.86 -18.48
CA VAL A 566 -2.22 -16.31 -18.41
C VAL A 566 -2.59 -16.74 -17.00
N TRP A 567 -1.92 -16.19 -15.99
CA TRP A 567 -2.22 -16.48 -14.60
C TRP A 567 -3.63 -16.02 -14.21
N ALA A 568 -4.01 -14.79 -14.59
CA ALA A 568 -5.34 -14.25 -14.33
C ALA A 568 -6.44 -15.08 -15.01
N LEU A 569 -6.25 -15.50 -16.26
CA LEU A 569 -7.20 -16.37 -16.97
C LEU A 569 -7.38 -17.71 -16.27
N ARG A 570 -6.27 -18.33 -15.81
CA ARG A 570 -6.32 -19.63 -15.10
C ARG A 570 -7.02 -19.51 -13.75
N ASN A 571 -6.69 -18.48 -12.98
CA ASN A 571 -7.34 -18.17 -11.70
C ASN A 571 -8.83 -17.85 -11.89
N ALA A 572 -9.16 -17.04 -12.89
CA ALA A 572 -10.52 -16.67 -13.23
C ALA A 572 -11.35 -17.87 -13.70
N ALA A 573 -10.75 -18.84 -14.41
CA ALA A 573 -11.43 -20.06 -14.79
C ALA A 573 -11.80 -20.92 -13.56
N LEU A 574 -10.93 -21.00 -12.56
CA LEU A 574 -11.23 -21.69 -11.30
C LEU A 574 -12.38 -21.02 -10.55
N ILE A 575 -12.35 -19.69 -10.43
CA ILE A 575 -13.48 -18.92 -9.86
C ILE A 575 -14.77 -19.18 -10.63
N SER A 576 -14.69 -19.15 -11.97
CA SER A 576 -15.85 -19.29 -12.85
C SER A 576 -16.54 -20.64 -12.67
N ASP A 577 -15.79 -21.73 -12.58
CA ASP A 577 -16.34 -23.06 -12.28
C ASP A 577 -17.10 -23.05 -10.94
N ASP A 578 -16.51 -22.48 -9.89
CA ASP A 578 -17.07 -22.49 -8.54
C ASP A 578 -18.33 -21.61 -8.41
N ILE A 579 -18.36 -20.47 -9.11
CA ILE A 579 -19.52 -19.56 -9.06
C ILE A 579 -20.59 -19.86 -10.12
N GLY A 580 -20.30 -20.74 -11.08
CA GLY A 580 -21.18 -21.15 -12.18
C GLY A 580 -21.21 -20.19 -13.37
N ASP A 581 -20.12 -19.46 -13.65
CA ASP A 581 -19.98 -18.61 -14.84
C ASP A 581 -19.47 -19.44 -16.03
N SER A 582 -20.00 -19.19 -17.23
CA SER A 582 -19.71 -19.97 -18.44
C SER A 582 -18.34 -19.68 -19.07
N VAL A 583 -17.64 -18.62 -18.65
CA VAL A 583 -16.36 -18.20 -19.26
C VAL A 583 -15.18 -19.12 -18.94
N ALA A 584 -15.33 -20.07 -18.03
CA ALA A 584 -14.22 -20.90 -17.55
C ALA A 584 -13.47 -21.66 -18.65
N SER A 585 -14.21 -22.30 -19.57
CA SER A 585 -13.62 -23.04 -20.69
C SER A 585 -12.92 -22.12 -21.69
N GLU A 586 -13.48 -20.95 -21.96
CA GLU A 586 -12.88 -19.95 -22.86
C GLU A 586 -11.57 -19.41 -22.27
N TYR A 587 -11.56 -19.06 -20.99
CA TYR A 587 -10.35 -18.57 -20.32
C TYR A 587 -9.22 -19.59 -20.33
N ARG A 588 -9.52 -20.88 -20.11
CA ARG A 588 -8.53 -21.96 -20.25
C ARG A 588 -7.97 -22.05 -21.67
N GLU A 589 -8.85 -22.04 -22.68
CA GLU A 589 -8.44 -22.13 -24.08
C GLU A 589 -7.56 -20.95 -24.51
N VAL A 590 -7.90 -19.73 -24.09
CA VAL A 590 -7.10 -18.53 -24.38
C VAL A 590 -5.76 -18.57 -23.64
N ALA A 591 -5.75 -18.98 -22.37
CA ALA A 591 -4.51 -19.14 -21.59
C ALA A 591 -3.55 -20.13 -22.27
N ASP A 592 -4.05 -21.27 -22.72
CA ASP A 592 -3.24 -22.31 -23.38
C ASP A 592 -2.68 -21.83 -24.74
N LYS A 593 -3.42 -20.99 -25.48
CA LYS A 593 -2.93 -20.37 -26.73
C LYS A 593 -1.78 -19.39 -26.46
N ILE A 594 -1.93 -18.52 -25.47
CA ILE A 594 -0.89 -17.55 -25.09
C ILE A 594 0.34 -18.29 -24.56
N GLU A 595 0.15 -19.27 -23.66
CA GLU A 595 1.22 -20.13 -23.17
C GLU A 595 2.02 -20.75 -24.31
N LYS A 596 1.34 -21.35 -25.29
CA LYS A 596 2.02 -21.96 -26.43
C LYS A 596 2.83 -20.93 -27.20
N ALA A 597 2.27 -19.75 -27.48
CA ALA A 597 2.97 -18.69 -28.19
C ALA A 597 4.21 -18.20 -27.40
N VAL A 598 4.10 -18.07 -26.07
CA VAL A 598 5.23 -17.70 -25.20
C VAL A 598 6.34 -18.73 -25.28
N ASN A 599 6.00 -20.02 -25.13
CA ASN A 599 6.96 -21.12 -25.22
C ASN A 599 7.64 -21.21 -26.59
N ASP A 600 6.91 -20.96 -27.67
CA ASP A 600 7.45 -21.01 -29.03
C ASP A 600 8.35 -19.81 -29.37
N ARG A 601 8.04 -18.62 -28.85
CA ARG A 601 8.61 -17.35 -29.35
C ARG A 601 9.49 -16.60 -28.36
N LEU A 602 9.23 -16.71 -27.06
CA LEU A 602 9.92 -15.92 -26.03
C LEU A 602 10.98 -16.72 -25.27
N PHE A 603 11.04 -18.05 -25.43
CA PHE A 603 12.09 -18.84 -24.80
C PHE A 603 13.40 -18.80 -25.59
N SER A 604 14.51 -18.45 -24.93
CA SER A 604 15.83 -18.47 -25.54
C SER A 604 16.64 -19.68 -25.08
N LYS A 605 16.96 -20.57 -26.02
CA LYS A 605 17.87 -21.70 -25.78
C LYS A 605 19.28 -21.25 -25.36
N ARG A 606 19.69 -20.02 -25.71
CA ARG A 606 21.00 -19.49 -25.36
C ARG A 606 21.08 -19.15 -23.87
N THR A 607 20.04 -18.55 -23.32
CA THR A 607 19.99 -18.17 -21.90
C THR A 607 19.41 -19.28 -21.03
N GLY A 608 18.61 -20.20 -21.59
CA GLY A 608 17.87 -21.21 -20.84
C GLY A 608 16.61 -20.66 -20.16
N ALA A 609 16.20 -19.44 -20.51
CA ALA A 609 15.13 -18.68 -19.87
C ALA A 609 14.33 -17.86 -20.89
N TYR A 610 13.17 -17.36 -20.47
CA TYR A 610 12.35 -16.46 -21.28
C TYR A 610 12.98 -15.06 -21.34
N ILE A 611 12.96 -14.49 -22.54
CA ILE A 611 13.64 -13.24 -22.85
C ILE A 611 12.88 -12.02 -22.33
N LEU A 612 13.66 -11.00 -22.00
CA LEU A 612 13.22 -9.62 -21.83
C LEU A 612 13.41 -8.88 -23.15
N VAL A 613 12.38 -8.13 -23.54
CA VAL A 613 12.35 -7.35 -24.78
C VAL A 613 12.20 -5.87 -24.44
N ASP A 614 12.89 -4.99 -25.15
CA ASP A 614 12.68 -3.54 -25.10
C ASP A 614 12.49 -3.03 -26.54
N GLY A 615 11.25 -2.62 -26.85
CA GLY A 615 10.80 -2.44 -28.22
C GLY A 615 10.85 -3.77 -28.99
N ASN A 616 11.73 -3.84 -29.98
CA ASN A 616 11.95 -5.05 -30.80
C ASN A 616 13.24 -5.80 -30.43
N ASP A 617 14.02 -5.29 -29.48
CA ASP A 617 15.34 -5.83 -29.16
C ASP A 617 15.28 -6.77 -27.96
N THR A 618 15.91 -7.93 -28.09
CA THR A 618 16.14 -8.83 -26.95
C THR A 618 17.28 -8.28 -26.10
N VAL A 619 16.96 -7.82 -24.88
CA VAL A 619 17.91 -7.11 -24.00
C VAL A 619 18.39 -7.95 -22.81
N GLY A 620 17.89 -9.19 -22.65
CA GLY A 620 18.35 -10.11 -21.61
C GLY A 620 17.22 -10.98 -21.08
N ILE A 621 17.18 -11.16 -19.76
CA ILE A 621 16.09 -11.79 -19.01
C ILE A 621 15.68 -10.90 -17.84
N SER A 622 14.43 -11.02 -17.40
CA SER A 622 13.95 -10.41 -16.15
C SER A 622 13.60 -11.47 -15.12
N GLN A 623 13.87 -11.16 -13.85
CA GLN A 623 13.63 -12.05 -12.72
C GLN A 623 12.13 -12.28 -12.50
N ASP A 624 11.35 -11.20 -12.48
CA ASP A 624 9.89 -11.23 -12.26
C ASP A 624 9.17 -12.00 -13.37
N GLY A 625 9.49 -11.70 -14.63
CA GLY A 625 8.85 -12.29 -15.80
C GLY A 625 9.06 -13.79 -15.90
N ASN A 626 10.28 -14.26 -15.63
CA ASN A 626 10.56 -15.71 -15.58
C ASN A 626 9.92 -16.38 -14.36
N SER A 627 9.82 -15.67 -13.23
CA SER A 627 9.08 -16.17 -12.06
C SER A 627 7.59 -16.30 -12.36
N TYR A 628 6.96 -15.31 -13.02
CA TYR A 628 5.58 -15.39 -13.46
C TYR A 628 5.35 -16.49 -14.49
N ALA A 629 6.30 -16.76 -15.38
CA ALA A 629 6.19 -17.86 -16.34
C ALA A 629 6.09 -19.22 -15.63
N ILE A 630 6.78 -19.38 -14.49
CA ILE A 630 6.68 -20.60 -13.67
C ILE A 630 5.35 -20.62 -12.91
N LEU A 631 5.00 -19.54 -12.22
CA LEU A 631 3.81 -19.46 -11.36
C LEU A 631 2.49 -19.53 -12.14
N SER A 632 2.48 -19.00 -13.36
CA SER A 632 1.34 -19.11 -14.27
C SER A 632 1.19 -20.51 -14.87
N GLY A 633 2.22 -21.36 -14.78
CA GLY A 633 2.27 -22.71 -15.35
C GLY A 633 2.88 -22.79 -16.76
N ILE A 634 3.26 -21.67 -17.37
CA ILE A 634 3.83 -21.65 -18.74
C ILE A 634 5.12 -22.47 -18.84
N ALA A 635 6.03 -22.31 -17.86
CA ALA A 635 7.31 -23.03 -17.81
C ALA A 635 7.17 -24.49 -17.34
N SER A 636 6.00 -24.87 -16.84
CA SER A 636 5.69 -26.22 -16.35
C SER A 636 4.76 -26.98 -17.30
N ALA A 637 4.37 -26.36 -18.42
CA ALA A 637 3.51 -26.96 -19.41
C ALA A 637 4.13 -28.24 -20.00
N PRO A 638 3.33 -29.26 -20.37
CA PRO A 638 3.85 -30.49 -20.97
C PRO A 638 4.71 -30.27 -22.23
N GLY A 639 4.49 -29.17 -22.96
CA GLY A 639 5.25 -28.79 -24.15
C GLY A 639 6.28 -27.68 -23.93
N ALA A 640 6.58 -27.30 -22.68
CA ALA A 640 7.55 -26.25 -22.39
C ALA A 640 8.96 -26.66 -22.88
N PRO A 641 9.76 -25.70 -23.41
CA PRO A 641 11.07 -25.98 -23.98
C PRO A 641 12.17 -26.27 -22.92
N SER A 642 11.86 -26.06 -21.64
CA SER A 642 12.74 -26.27 -20.49
C SER A 642 11.90 -26.56 -19.24
N SER A 643 12.49 -27.15 -18.20
CA SER A 643 11.81 -27.32 -16.91
C SER A 643 11.83 -26.02 -16.10
N ALA A 644 10.85 -25.85 -15.20
CA ALA A 644 10.84 -24.74 -14.26
C ALA A 644 12.15 -24.63 -13.47
N SER A 645 12.70 -25.76 -12.99
CA SER A 645 13.97 -25.78 -12.26
C SER A 645 15.15 -25.29 -13.11
N ALA A 646 15.20 -25.64 -14.40
CA ALA A 646 16.25 -25.15 -15.29
C ALA A 646 16.11 -23.64 -15.60
N VAL A 647 14.89 -23.11 -15.63
CA VAL A 647 14.66 -21.66 -15.73
C VAL A 647 15.13 -20.93 -14.46
N ILE A 648 14.86 -21.48 -13.27
CA ILE A 648 15.40 -20.96 -12.00
C ILE A 648 16.94 -20.95 -12.03
N GLU A 649 17.57 -22.05 -12.49
CA GLU A 649 19.03 -22.12 -12.62
C GLU A 649 19.58 -21.08 -13.60
N ALA A 650 18.91 -20.85 -14.73
CA ALA A 650 19.27 -19.82 -15.69
C ALA A 650 19.21 -18.40 -15.10
N MET A 651 18.25 -18.13 -14.20
CA MET A 651 18.15 -16.84 -13.49
C MET A 651 19.32 -16.57 -12.55
N ARG A 652 20.15 -17.56 -12.18
CA ARG A 652 21.39 -17.31 -11.41
C ARG A 652 22.41 -16.44 -12.14
N THR A 653 22.27 -16.25 -13.45
CA THR A 653 23.04 -15.26 -14.21
C THR A 653 22.81 -13.82 -13.72
N LEU A 654 21.74 -13.58 -12.95
CA LEU A 654 21.41 -12.30 -12.33
C LEU A 654 22.06 -12.14 -10.94
N ASP A 655 22.65 -13.19 -10.37
CA ASP A 655 23.11 -13.19 -8.97
C ASP A 655 24.21 -12.16 -8.70
N THR A 656 24.04 -11.47 -7.59
CA THR A 656 25.08 -10.69 -6.90
C THR A 656 25.26 -11.25 -5.48
N PRO A 657 26.28 -10.81 -4.72
CA PRO A 657 26.40 -11.15 -3.30
C PRO A 657 25.20 -10.73 -2.44
N PHE A 658 24.35 -9.82 -2.94
CA PHE A 658 23.20 -9.24 -2.23
C PHE A 658 21.85 -9.70 -2.82
N GLY A 659 21.86 -10.72 -3.68
CA GLY A 659 20.67 -11.25 -4.35
C GLY A 659 20.66 -11.01 -5.87
N PRO A 660 19.65 -11.52 -6.57
CA PRO A 660 19.56 -11.41 -8.02
C PRO A 660 19.15 -10.00 -8.45
N LEU A 661 19.83 -9.44 -9.45
CA LEU A 661 19.37 -8.23 -10.12
C LEU A 661 17.99 -8.48 -10.74
N SER A 662 17.13 -7.46 -10.75
CA SER A 662 15.81 -7.56 -11.39
C SER A 662 15.89 -7.84 -12.89
N PHE A 663 16.95 -7.38 -13.54
CA PHE A 663 17.18 -7.51 -14.98
C PHE A 663 18.64 -7.81 -15.29
N SER A 664 18.90 -8.44 -16.45
CA SER A 664 20.27 -8.67 -16.93
C SER A 664 21.04 -7.36 -17.12
N ASN A 665 22.35 -7.40 -16.87
CA ASN A 665 23.26 -6.27 -17.08
C ASN A 665 23.44 -5.87 -18.56
N THR A 666 22.92 -6.66 -19.50
CA THR A 666 22.84 -6.33 -20.93
C THR A 666 21.70 -5.38 -21.27
N SER A 667 20.79 -5.14 -20.32
CA SER A 667 19.71 -4.17 -20.44
C SER A 667 20.17 -2.77 -20.03
N ARG A 668 19.31 -1.77 -20.27
CA ARG A 668 19.51 -0.39 -19.82
C ARG A 668 19.11 -0.16 -18.35
N PHE A 669 18.61 -1.18 -17.66
CA PHE A 669 18.05 -1.08 -16.32
C PHE A 669 19.12 -0.94 -15.25
N LEU A 670 18.79 -0.19 -14.19
CA LEU A 670 19.70 -0.01 -13.06
C LEU A 670 19.97 -1.35 -12.34
N PRO A 671 21.20 -1.56 -11.81
CA PRO A 671 21.59 -2.80 -11.15
C PRO A 671 21.02 -2.87 -9.72
N ILE A 672 19.70 -3.02 -9.64
CA ILE A 672 18.92 -3.07 -8.40
C ILE A 672 18.46 -4.51 -8.15
N VAL A 673 18.57 -4.93 -6.89
CA VAL A 673 17.88 -6.12 -6.38
C VAL A 673 16.56 -5.65 -5.80
N SER A 674 15.46 -6.14 -6.36
CA SER A 674 14.11 -5.84 -5.89
C SER A 674 13.54 -7.03 -5.11
N PRO A 675 13.22 -6.87 -3.81
CA PRO A 675 12.45 -7.85 -3.04
C PRO A 675 11.08 -8.17 -3.64
N TYR A 676 10.46 -7.29 -4.45
CA TYR A 676 9.25 -7.62 -5.21
C TYR A 676 9.54 -8.79 -6.19
N ALA A 677 10.50 -8.61 -7.09
CA ALA A 677 10.86 -9.63 -8.07
C ALA A 677 11.47 -10.88 -7.39
N SER A 678 12.24 -10.68 -6.32
CA SER A 678 12.82 -11.78 -5.55
C SER A 678 11.80 -12.57 -4.74
N GLY A 679 10.72 -11.95 -4.27
CA GLY A 679 9.61 -12.62 -3.60
C GLY A 679 8.84 -13.56 -4.55
N PHE A 680 8.66 -13.16 -5.82
CA PHE A 680 8.13 -14.06 -6.84
C PHE A 680 9.14 -15.15 -7.23
N HIS A 681 10.43 -14.85 -7.24
CA HIS A 681 11.48 -15.84 -7.49
C HIS A 681 11.52 -16.91 -6.38
N THR A 682 11.45 -16.52 -5.10
CA THR A 682 11.37 -17.49 -4.00
C THR A 682 10.11 -18.35 -4.09
N TRP A 683 8.97 -17.76 -4.47
CA TRP A 683 7.73 -18.50 -4.72
C TRP A 683 7.91 -19.52 -5.86
N ALA A 684 8.41 -19.07 -7.02
CA ALA A 684 8.64 -19.92 -8.17
C ALA A 684 9.62 -21.07 -7.86
N ALA A 685 10.65 -20.83 -7.02
CA ALA A 685 11.57 -21.86 -6.58
C ALA A 685 10.88 -22.93 -5.72
N PHE A 686 10.01 -22.55 -4.78
CA PHE A 686 9.20 -23.52 -4.03
C PHE A 686 8.26 -24.33 -4.94
N GLU A 687 7.56 -23.68 -5.88
CA GLU A 687 6.68 -24.37 -6.84
C GLU A 687 7.45 -25.29 -7.80
N ALA A 688 8.69 -24.94 -8.14
CA ALA A 688 9.59 -25.78 -8.92
C ALA A 688 10.26 -26.91 -8.10
N GLY A 689 9.94 -27.06 -6.81
CA GLY A 689 10.53 -28.05 -5.90
C GLY A 689 12.00 -27.78 -5.55
N MET A 690 12.49 -26.56 -5.77
CA MET A 690 13.85 -26.13 -5.43
C MET A 690 13.88 -25.42 -4.07
N ASP A 691 13.47 -26.14 -3.02
CA ASP A 691 13.27 -25.57 -1.69
C ASP A 691 14.55 -24.91 -1.11
N ASP A 692 15.73 -25.53 -1.32
CA ASP A 692 17.01 -24.97 -0.89
C ASP A 692 17.38 -23.67 -1.62
N GLU A 693 16.97 -23.53 -2.88
CA GLU A 693 17.18 -22.31 -3.66
C GLU A 693 16.31 -21.16 -3.13
N ALA A 694 15.06 -21.45 -2.75
CA ALA A 694 14.20 -20.46 -2.11
C ALA A 694 14.81 -19.94 -0.80
N ILE A 695 15.35 -20.84 0.03
CA ILE A 695 16.05 -20.44 1.28
C ILE A 695 17.35 -19.69 0.99
N ARG A 696 18.11 -20.07 -0.06
CA ARG A 696 19.30 -19.33 -0.49
C ARG A 696 18.95 -17.88 -0.85
N LEU A 697 17.92 -17.67 -1.67
CA LEU A 697 17.42 -16.35 -2.05
C LEU A 697 16.98 -15.53 -0.83
N MET A 698 16.26 -16.15 0.11
CA MET A 698 15.90 -15.51 1.38
C MET A 698 17.12 -15.01 2.14
N ARG A 699 18.23 -15.77 2.14
CA ARG A 699 19.49 -15.43 2.83
C ARG A 699 20.42 -14.50 2.06
N THR A 700 20.19 -14.24 0.77
CA THR A 700 21.00 -13.29 0.01
C THR A 700 20.32 -11.93 -0.05
N VAL A 701 19.01 -11.89 -0.30
CA VAL A 701 18.25 -10.65 -0.50
C VAL A 701 17.92 -9.93 0.82
N TRP A 702 17.50 -10.66 1.87
CA TRP A 702 17.03 -10.03 3.12
C TRP A 702 18.05 -10.00 4.26
N LYS A 703 19.25 -10.56 4.06
CA LYS A 703 20.26 -10.67 5.12
C LYS A 703 20.61 -9.34 5.76
N ASN A 704 20.84 -8.31 4.95
CA ASN A 704 21.20 -7.00 5.44
C ASN A 704 20.05 -6.29 6.18
N GLN A 705 18.80 -6.69 5.91
CA GLN A 705 17.61 -6.06 6.48
C GLN A 705 17.31 -6.57 7.91
N THR A 706 17.80 -7.76 8.24
CA THR A 706 17.60 -8.43 9.54
C THR A 706 18.81 -8.32 10.48
N ASP A 707 19.97 -7.86 9.99
CA ASP A 707 21.15 -7.62 10.82
C ASP A 707 20.99 -6.33 11.66
N VAL A 708 20.77 -6.49 12.96
CA VAL A 708 20.61 -5.39 13.92
C VAL A 708 21.82 -4.44 14.01
N ASN A 709 23.00 -4.89 13.57
CA ASN A 709 24.23 -4.09 13.57
C ASN A 709 24.41 -3.30 12.25
N ASN A 710 23.57 -3.55 11.26
CA ASN A 710 23.60 -2.79 10.02
C ASN A 710 23.19 -1.33 10.29
N PRO A 711 23.97 -0.31 9.85
CA PRO A 711 23.57 1.10 9.99
C PRO A 711 22.26 1.46 9.28
N TRP A 712 21.82 0.61 8.35
CA TRP A 712 20.54 0.71 7.65
C TRP A 712 19.41 -0.10 8.31
N TYR A 713 19.65 -0.79 9.44
CA TYR A 713 18.64 -1.63 10.09
C TYR A 713 17.41 -0.83 10.54
N THR A 714 16.24 -1.29 10.11
CA THR A 714 14.93 -0.69 10.43
C THR A 714 14.01 -1.64 11.21
N GLY A 715 14.37 -2.93 11.30
CA GLY A 715 13.48 -3.99 11.80
C GLY A 715 12.32 -4.31 10.85
N MET A 716 12.41 -3.88 9.59
CA MET A 716 11.40 -4.01 8.54
C MET A 716 12.04 -4.46 7.22
N THR A 717 11.22 -4.82 6.24
CA THR A 717 11.67 -5.24 4.90
C THR A 717 11.70 -4.07 3.92
N TRP A 718 12.76 -3.98 3.12
CA TRP A 718 13.10 -2.80 2.30
C TRP A 718 12.51 -2.84 0.90
N GLU A 719 12.31 -1.66 0.32
CA GLU A 719 11.77 -1.51 -1.02
C GLU A 719 12.77 -1.93 -2.11
N PHE A 720 13.98 -1.38 -2.07
CA PHE A 720 15.02 -1.61 -3.09
C PHE A 720 16.40 -1.75 -2.45
N ILE A 721 17.23 -2.61 -3.03
CA ILE A 721 18.62 -2.83 -2.60
C ILE A 721 19.54 -2.52 -3.77
N ASN A 722 20.61 -1.78 -3.51
CA ASN A 722 21.69 -1.59 -4.47
C ASN A 722 22.42 -2.93 -4.66
N GLY A 723 22.37 -3.49 -5.88
CA GLY A 723 22.97 -4.80 -6.17
C GLY A 723 24.50 -4.85 -6.08
N THR A 724 25.18 -3.71 -5.89
CA THR A 724 26.63 -3.62 -5.71
C THR A 724 27.04 -3.43 -4.26
N SER A 725 26.31 -2.65 -3.46
CA SER A 725 26.68 -2.36 -2.06
C SER A 725 25.85 -3.13 -1.02
N GLY A 726 24.66 -3.62 -1.38
CA GLY A 726 23.72 -4.22 -0.44
C GLY A 726 23.01 -3.23 0.47
N GLU A 727 23.18 -1.93 0.24
CA GLU A 727 22.49 -0.84 0.96
C GLU A 727 21.13 -0.54 0.32
N PRO A 728 20.21 0.15 1.02
CA PRO A 728 18.98 0.62 0.40
C PRO A 728 19.28 1.51 -0.81
N TYR A 729 18.74 1.16 -1.98
CA TYR A 729 18.93 1.96 -3.19
C TYR A 729 18.17 3.29 -3.04
N ASN A 730 18.83 4.41 -3.32
CA ASN A 730 18.25 5.75 -3.19
C ASN A 730 17.50 5.95 -1.85
N SER A 731 18.17 5.73 -0.72
CA SER A 731 17.57 5.73 0.63
C SER A 731 16.83 7.02 1.04
N GLN A 732 17.03 8.12 0.31
CA GLN A 732 16.30 9.38 0.47
C GLN A 732 14.92 9.37 -0.22
N SER A 733 14.65 8.40 -1.08
CA SER A 733 13.39 8.29 -1.81
C SER A 733 12.79 6.90 -1.76
N SER A 734 13.52 5.84 -1.41
CA SER A 734 12.97 4.49 -1.24
C SER A 734 12.51 4.24 0.18
N SER A 735 11.49 3.38 0.35
CA SER A 735 11.02 2.94 1.66
C SER A 735 11.90 1.83 2.22
N GLN A 736 12.19 1.86 3.52
CA GLN A 736 12.80 0.76 4.26
C GLN A 736 11.78 0.00 5.12
N ALA A 737 10.49 0.21 4.85
CA ALA A 737 9.35 -0.56 5.34
C ALA A 737 8.30 -0.67 4.22
N HIS A 738 8.47 -1.66 3.35
CA HIS A 738 7.65 -1.85 2.15
C HIS A 738 7.03 -3.25 2.09
N GLY A 739 5.71 -3.30 1.92
CA GLY A 739 4.90 -4.51 1.97
C GLY A 739 5.35 -5.54 0.94
N TRP A 740 5.74 -5.10 -0.26
CA TRP A 740 6.16 -5.99 -1.34
C TRP A 740 7.37 -6.88 -1.03
N ALA A 741 8.09 -6.61 0.05
CA ALA A 741 9.27 -7.32 0.49
C ALA A 741 8.95 -8.35 1.58
N SER A 742 7.67 -8.48 1.96
CA SER A 742 7.22 -9.35 3.06
C SER A 742 6.97 -10.82 2.64
N ALA A 743 7.19 -11.16 1.36
CA ALA A 743 6.96 -12.49 0.79
C ALA A 743 7.47 -13.66 1.67
N PRO A 744 8.68 -13.61 2.27
CA PRO A 744 9.16 -14.68 3.14
C PRO A 744 8.20 -15.03 4.29
N THR A 745 7.43 -14.08 4.81
CA THR A 745 6.52 -14.29 5.95
C THR A 745 5.46 -15.35 5.65
N TRP A 746 4.71 -15.16 4.55
CA TRP A 746 3.68 -16.10 4.16
C TRP A 746 4.29 -17.37 3.53
N GLN A 747 5.42 -17.25 2.83
CA GLN A 747 6.09 -18.40 2.20
C GLN A 747 6.65 -19.38 3.23
N LEU A 748 7.26 -18.89 4.32
CA LEU A 748 7.70 -19.74 5.43
C LEU A 748 6.51 -20.43 6.11
N SER A 749 5.39 -19.74 6.25
CA SER A 749 4.15 -20.31 6.82
C SER A 749 3.52 -21.37 5.89
N ARG A 750 3.54 -21.12 4.57
CA ARG A 750 2.91 -21.97 3.56
C ARG A 750 3.74 -23.19 3.21
N TYR A 751 5.02 -23.01 2.94
CA TYR A 751 5.90 -24.07 2.44
C TYR A 751 6.70 -24.72 3.57
N VAL A 752 7.34 -23.95 4.44
CA VAL A 752 8.26 -24.49 5.45
C VAL A 752 7.51 -25.08 6.64
N LEU A 753 6.58 -24.33 7.24
CA LEU A 753 5.61 -24.90 8.17
C LEU A 753 4.70 -25.90 7.44
N GLY A 754 4.32 -25.59 6.19
CA GLY A 754 3.64 -26.51 5.29
C GLY A 754 2.12 -26.41 5.31
N VAL A 755 1.52 -25.34 5.85
CA VAL A 755 0.06 -25.19 5.96
C VAL A 755 -0.47 -24.25 4.89
N SER A 756 -1.41 -24.71 4.06
CA SER A 756 -1.97 -23.93 2.95
C SER A 756 -3.45 -24.23 2.71
N PRO A 757 -4.21 -23.33 2.05
CA PRO A 757 -5.55 -23.67 1.57
C PRO A 757 -5.42 -24.68 0.42
N ALA A 758 -6.21 -25.75 0.47
CA ALA A 758 -6.35 -26.73 -0.61
C ALA A 758 -7.70 -26.61 -1.34
N ALA A 759 -8.64 -25.86 -0.74
CA ALA A 759 -9.88 -25.41 -1.36
C ALA A 759 -10.26 -24.05 -0.75
N PRO A 760 -11.11 -23.25 -1.42
CA PRO A 760 -11.49 -21.92 -0.96
C PRO A 760 -11.97 -21.88 0.50
N GLY A 761 -11.52 -20.85 1.22
CA GLY A 761 -11.87 -20.57 2.61
C GLY A 761 -11.31 -21.56 3.62
N TYR A 762 -10.24 -22.29 3.30
CA TYR A 762 -9.71 -23.40 4.12
C TYR A 762 -10.76 -24.46 4.46
N SER A 763 -11.82 -24.57 3.64
CA SER A 763 -12.79 -25.67 3.73
C SER A 763 -12.08 -27.03 3.58
N THR A 764 -11.02 -27.04 2.77
CA THR A 764 -9.97 -28.07 2.78
C THR A 764 -8.60 -27.41 2.96
N TRP A 765 -7.74 -27.99 3.79
CA TRP A 765 -6.36 -27.53 4.03
C TRP A 765 -5.32 -28.58 3.60
N SER A 766 -4.09 -28.14 3.36
CA SER A 766 -2.93 -29.03 3.17
C SER A 766 -1.97 -28.84 4.33
N PHE A 767 -1.35 -29.93 4.78
CA PHE A 767 -0.21 -29.95 5.68
C PHE A 767 0.93 -30.75 5.03
N ALA A 768 1.80 -30.05 4.30
CA ALA A 768 2.88 -30.61 3.48
C ALA A 768 4.20 -29.85 3.73
N PRO A 769 4.94 -30.18 4.81
CA PRO A 769 6.18 -29.49 5.17
C PRO A 769 7.30 -29.61 4.14
N ARG A 770 8.00 -28.50 3.87
CA ARG A 770 9.31 -28.46 3.22
C ARG A 770 10.39 -28.25 4.29
N THR A 771 11.20 -29.28 4.56
CA THR A 771 12.04 -29.29 5.77
C THR A 771 13.29 -28.40 5.68
N VAL A 772 13.85 -28.18 4.49
CA VAL A 772 14.96 -27.25 4.21
C VAL A 772 16.09 -27.25 5.25
N ASN A 773 16.48 -28.46 5.69
CA ASN A 773 17.53 -28.71 6.70
C ASN A 773 17.26 -28.13 8.11
N LEU A 774 16.01 -27.80 8.45
CA LEU A 774 15.63 -27.39 9.80
C LEU A 774 15.36 -28.60 10.70
N LYS A 775 15.64 -28.43 12.00
CA LYS A 775 15.39 -29.43 13.04
C LYS A 775 13.94 -29.41 13.50
N TYR A 776 13.33 -28.24 13.62
CA TYR A 776 11.91 -28.12 13.97
C TYR A 776 11.30 -26.87 13.35
N VAL A 777 9.98 -26.92 13.19
CA VAL A 777 9.13 -25.76 12.94
C VAL A 777 7.83 -25.94 13.72
N ASN A 778 7.34 -24.86 14.32
CA ASN A 778 6.01 -24.77 14.91
C ASN A 778 5.38 -23.44 14.51
N GLY A 779 4.07 -23.44 14.37
CA GLY A 779 3.36 -22.24 13.97
C GLY A 779 1.85 -22.41 14.06
N ARG A 780 1.18 -21.32 13.74
CA ARG A 780 -0.29 -21.29 13.68
C ARG A 780 -0.74 -20.44 12.51
N VAL A 781 -1.76 -20.93 11.81
CA VAL A 781 -2.34 -20.28 10.63
C VAL A 781 -3.82 -20.00 10.92
N PRO A 782 -4.22 -18.72 11.04
CA PRO A 782 -5.62 -18.37 11.23
C PRO A 782 -6.43 -18.65 9.95
N THR A 783 -7.63 -19.19 10.09
CA THR A 783 -8.53 -19.51 8.96
C THR A 783 -9.97 -19.07 9.28
N PRO A 784 -10.87 -19.01 8.27
CA PRO A 784 -12.30 -18.78 8.47
C PRO A 784 -12.97 -19.73 9.49
N TRP A 785 -12.42 -20.93 9.66
CA TRP A 785 -12.95 -21.98 10.55
C TRP A 785 -12.35 -21.97 11.96
N GLY A 786 -11.35 -21.11 12.21
CA GLY A 786 -10.53 -21.11 13.42
C GLY A 786 -9.04 -21.30 13.11
N THR A 787 -8.19 -21.30 14.12
CA THR A 787 -6.73 -21.42 13.93
C THR A 787 -6.31 -22.88 13.73
N ILE A 788 -5.52 -23.15 12.69
CA ILE A 788 -4.76 -24.39 12.53
C ILE A 788 -3.44 -24.24 13.30
N PHE A 789 -3.15 -25.17 14.21
CA PHE A 789 -1.85 -25.27 14.87
C PHE A 789 -1.08 -26.43 14.26
N ALA A 790 0.15 -26.18 13.81
CA ALA A 790 0.96 -27.20 13.16
C ALA A 790 2.40 -27.15 13.68
N SER A 791 3.03 -28.31 13.75
CA SER A 791 4.44 -28.44 14.05
C SER A 791 5.03 -29.70 13.46
N TRP A 792 6.33 -29.68 13.22
CA TRP A 792 7.09 -30.86 12.85
C TRP A 792 8.52 -30.77 13.39
N GLU A 793 9.14 -31.93 13.58
CA GLU A 793 10.49 -32.08 14.11
C GLU A 793 11.22 -33.22 13.38
N THR A 794 12.44 -32.95 12.96
CA THR A 794 13.40 -33.95 12.48
C THR A 794 14.35 -34.30 13.63
N THR A 795 14.34 -35.56 14.03
CA THR A 795 15.21 -36.11 15.09
C THR A 795 16.13 -37.17 14.51
N ASP A 796 17.19 -37.54 15.24
CA ASP A 796 18.03 -38.70 14.88
C ASP A 796 17.21 -39.99 14.76
N SER A 797 16.11 -40.07 15.51
CA SER A 797 15.19 -41.22 15.55
C SER A 797 14.11 -41.23 14.47
N GLY A 798 13.99 -40.18 13.65
CA GLY A 798 12.94 -40.09 12.64
C GLY A 798 12.23 -38.73 12.58
N PHE A 799 11.09 -38.69 11.92
CA PHE A 799 10.34 -37.46 11.64
C PHE A 799 9.01 -37.43 12.40
N LYS A 800 8.70 -36.34 13.10
CA LYS A 800 7.46 -36.17 13.86
C LYS A 800 6.66 -34.98 13.33
N MET A 801 5.34 -35.11 13.29
CA MET A 801 4.44 -34.03 12.90
C MET A 801 3.22 -34.01 13.82
N GLN A 802 2.70 -32.81 14.07
CA GLN A 802 1.44 -32.62 14.77
C GLN A 802 0.62 -31.54 14.08
N ILE A 803 -0.68 -31.79 13.93
CA ILE A 803 -1.64 -30.79 13.46
C ILE A 803 -2.92 -30.83 14.30
N ASN A 804 -3.44 -29.66 14.62
CA ASN A 804 -4.76 -29.45 15.18
C ASN A 804 -5.53 -28.50 14.25
N ALA A 805 -6.56 -29.02 13.59
CA ALA A 805 -7.36 -28.28 12.62
C ALA A 805 -8.82 -28.11 13.10
N PRO A 806 -9.51 -27.02 12.72
CA PRO A 806 -10.84 -26.75 13.22
C PRO A 806 -11.95 -27.71 12.74
N PRO A 807 -12.99 -27.94 13.57
CA PRO A 807 -14.21 -28.68 13.22
C PRO A 807 -14.84 -28.22 11.90
N GLY A 808 -15.32 -29.19 11.11
CA GLY A 808 -16.02 -28.90 9.85
C GLY A 808 -15.10 -28.70 8.64
N THR A 809 -13.79 -28.80 8.81
CA THR A 809 -12.80 -28.75 7.72
C THR A 809 -12.32 -30.16 7.32
N ASN A 810 -11.83 -30.28 6.09
CA ASN A 810 -11.11 -31.47 5.59
C ASN A 810 -9.64 -31.14 5.37
N GLY A 811 -8.78 -32.15 5.26
CA GLY A 811 -7.36 -31.90 5.04
C GLY A 811 -6.64 -32.99 4.27
N THR A 812 -5.50 -32.62 3.69
CA THR A 812 -4.48 -33.56 3.21
C THR A 812 -3.22 -33.40 4.05
N ILE A 813 -2.64 -34.49 4.54
CA ILE A 813 -1.33 -34.50 5.18
C ILE A 813 -0.34 -35.21 4.26
N VAL A 814 0.82 -34.59 4.03
CA VAL A 814 1.96 -35.17 3.32
C VAL A 814 3.11 -35.34 4.30
N VAL A 815 3.58 -36.58 4.47
CA VAL A 815 4.67 -36.92 5.38
C VAL A 815 5.97 -37.08 4.58
N PRO A 816 6.91 -36.13 4.67
CA PRO A 816 8.16 -36.17 3.92
C PRO A 816 9.02 -37.37 4.31
N GLY A 817 9.63 -38.03 3.32
CA GLY A 817 10.60 -39.09 3.55
C GLY A 817 10.03 -40.36 4.19
N ALA A 818 8.70 -40.53 4.12
CA ALA A 818 7.98 -41.69 4.67
C ALA A 818 7.96 -42.90 3.73
N ALA A 819 8.34 -42.75 2.46
CA ALA A 819 8.30 -43.86 1.53
C ALA A 819 9.09 -45.08 2.04
N ASN A 820 8.44 -46.24 2.01
CA ASN A 820 8.94 -47.53 2.49
C ASN A 820 9.26 -47.61 3.99
N LYS A 821 8.78 -46.65 4.80
CA LYS A 821 8.94 -46.65 6.26
C LYS A 821 7.63 -46.96 6.98
N ILE A 822 7.73 -47.28 8.26
CA ILE A 822 6.56 -47.43 9.13
C ILE A 822 6.14 -46.04 9.58
N VAL A 823 4.87 -45.68 9.38
CA VAL A 823 4.34 -44.41 9.87
C VAL A 823 3.32 -44.66 10.97
N ASN A 824 3.54 -44.10 12.15
CA ASN A 824 2.63 -44.18 13.27
C ASN A 824 1.71 -42.96 13.27
N ILE A 825 0.40 -43.16 13.31
CA ILE A 825 -0.62 -42.10 13.41
C ILE A 825 -1.43 -42.32 14.67
N ASN A 826 -1.37 -41.40 15.63
CA ASN A 826 -2.08 -41.50 16.90
C ASN A 826 -1.88 -42.87 17.58
N GLY A 827 -0.68 -43.46 17.45
CA GLY A 827 -0.32 -44.77 17.99
C GLY A 827 -0.59 -45.98 17.09
N ILE A 828 -1.16 -45.79 15.88
CA ILE A 828 -1.43 -46.86 14.91
C ILE A 828 -0.34 -46.87 13.83
N SER A 829 0.41 -47.99 13.72
CA SER A 829 1.47 -48.16 12.72
C SER A 829 0.91 -48.55 11.36
N ILE A 830 1.40 -47.91 10.30
CA ILE A 830 1.10 -48.20 8.89
C ILE A 830 2.37 -48.67 8.21
N GLY A 831 2.35 -49.89 7.69
CA GLY A 831 3.42 -50.42 6.84
C GLY A 831 3.19 -50.12 5.35
N PRO A 832 4.17 -50.44 4.48
CA PRO A 832 4.13 -50.11 3.04
C PRO A 832 2.94 -50.69 2.25
N SER A 833 2.23 -51.68 2.80
CA SER A 833 1.12 -52.40 2.15
C SER A 833 -0.28 -51.85 2.45
N GLY A 834 -0.42 -50.79 3.26
CA GLY A 834 -1.63 -49.96 3.36
C GLY A 834 -2.92 -50.58 3.95
N ASN A 835 -2.96 -51.89 4.27
CA ASN A 835 -4.16 -52.56 4.77
C ASN A 835 -4.28 -52.52 6.31
N ILE A 836 -4.59 -51.37 6.89
CA ILE A 836 -4.82 -51.21 8.34
C ILE A 836 -5.97 -50.21 8.61
N THR A 837 -6.76 -50.46 9.66
CA THR A 837 -7.78 -49.53 10.17
C THR A 837 -7.10 -48.31 10.78
N LEU A 838 -7.29 -47.16 10.16
CA LEU A 838 -6.77 -45.87 10.62
C LEU A 838 -7.66 -45.24 11.70
N PRO A 839 -7.17 -44.22 12.42
CA PRO A 839 -8.02 -43.43 13.32
C PRO A 839 -9.25 -42.89 12.59
N GLU A 840 -10.36 -42.73 13.31
CA GLU A 840 -11.58 -42.17 12.74
C GLU A 840 -11.30 -40.84 12.05
N GLY A 841 -11.81 -40.70 10.82
CA GLY A 841 -11.61 -39.51 9.99
C GLY A 841 -10.28 -39.46 9.25
N VAL A 842 -9.37 -40.43 9.39
CA VAL A 842 -8.11 -40.47 8.62
C VAL A 842 -8.17 -41.59 7.58
N THR A 843 -7.87 -41.29 6.32
CA THR A 843 -7.77 -42.30 5.26
C THR A 843 -6.44 -42.21 4.52
N TRP A 844 -5.92 -43.37 4.12
CA TRP A 844 -4.72 -43.45 3.30
C TRP A 844 -5.02 -43.01 1.87
N ALA A 845 -4.20 -42.11 1.33
CA ALA A 845 -4.36 -41.56 -0.02
C ALA A 845 -3.26 -41.98 -1.01
N GLY A 846 -2.27 -42.78 -0.57
CA GLY A 846 -1.20 -43.29 -1.42
C GLY A 846 0.19 -42.76 -1.04
N ALA A 847 1.20 -43.31 -1.72
CA ALA A 847 2.54 -42.73 -1.75
C ALA A 847 2.64 -41.72 -2.90
N ASP A 848 3.35 -40.63 -2.67
CA ASP A 848 3.66 -39.60 -3.65
C ASP A 848 5.16 -39.31 -3.60
N GLY A 849 5.89 -39.81 -4.61
CA GLY A 849 7.35 -39.81 -4.60
C GLY A 849 7.94 -40.47 -3.35
N ASN A 850 8.67 -39.68 -2.55
CA ASN A 850 9.30 -40.13 -1.30
C ASN A 850 8.41 -39.90 -0.06
N SER A 851 7.15 -39.52 -0.25
CA SER A 851 6.24 -39.11 0.82
C SER A 851 4.99 -39.98 0.88
N TYR A 852 4.33 -39.98 2.04
CA TYR A 852 3.02 -40.62 2.23
C TYR A 852 1.93 -39.56 2.33
N ARG A 853 0.78 -39.81 1.69
CA ARG A 853 -0.37 -38.92 1.66
C ARG A 853 -1.54 -39.52 2.42
N MET A 854 -2.19 -38.69 3.22
CA MET A 854 -3.39 -39.06 3.98
C MET A 854 -4.43 -37.97 3.85
N ASN A 855 -5.71 -38.37 3.85
CA ASN A 855 -6.83 -37.45 3.93
C ASN A 855 -7.40 -37.45 5.35
N VAL A 856 -7.86 -36.29 5.78
CA VAL A 856 -8.52 -36.04 7.06
C VAL A 856 -9.91 -35.53 6.77
N THR A 857 -10.94 -36.13 7.36
CA THR A 857 -12.32 -35.65 7.31
C THR A 857 -12.73 -35.11 8.67
N ASN A 858 -13.46 -33.99 8.65
CA ASN A 858 -14.07 -33.40 9.82
C ASN A 858 -13.06 -33.15 10.97
N GLY A 859 -12.07 -32.30 10.73
CA GLY A 859 -10.95 -32.04 11.64
C GLY A 859 -11.41 -31.68 13.04
N ARG A 860 -11.22 -32.52 14.05
CA ARG A 860 -11.73 -32.26 15.42
C ARG A 860 -10.76 -32.65 16.53
N SER A 861 -9.55 -33.10 16.18
CA SER A 861 -8.57 -33.62 17.14
C SER A 861 -7.14 -33.38 16.68
N ALA A 862 -6.20 -33.44 17.64
CA ALA A 862 -4.78 -33.42 17.34
C ALA A 862 -4.38 -34.73 16.64
N ILE A 863 -3.84 -34.62 15.42
CA ILE A 863 -3.23 -35.74 14.70
C ILE A 863 -1.73 -35.68 14.95
N SER A 864 -1.19 -36.74 15.54
CA SER A 864 0.25 -36.91 15.76
C SER A 864 0.78 -38.02 14.86
N ILE A 865 1.82 -37.72 14.11
CA ILE A 865 2.45 -38.62 13.15
C ILE A 865 3.92 -38.77 13.52
N SER A 866 4.45 -39.99 13.45
CA SER A 866 5.89 -40.24 13.54
C SER A 866 6.35 -41.32 12.56
N VAL A 867 7.47 -41.08 11.88
CA VAL A 867 8.13 -41.98 10.92
C VAL A 867 9.36 -42.61 11.53
#